data_AF-E0S7E2-F1
#
_entry.id   AF-E0S7E2-F1
#
_cell.length_a   1.000
_cell.length_b   1.000
_cell.length_c   1.000
_cell.angle_alpha   90.00
_cell.angle_beta   90.00
_cell.angle_gamma   90.00
#
_symmetry.space_group_name_H-M   'P 1'
#
loop_
_entity.id
_entity.type
_entity.pdbx_description
1 polymer ?
#
loop_
_entity_poly.entity_id
_entity_poly.type
_entity_poly.pdbx_seq_one_letter_code
_entity_poly.pdbx_strand_id
1 'polypeptide(L)'
;MRDLDELILLMEKAYEQAKDHSKGPVSVFPTDIRYLKEIMDHIDFLGSKNRHGTTQWLEILLQNPFPLKISEERLGKVINFFLEATKTESIRKSALRSLGMLGQKANVKYHYTEEPRFYIHGIEVSEIIYYGFLSQLSALGGKVGVIPIKSNDSIVVKKMKIEIMSNNPGCNTLKIFFEMLNERDSRLGWTLCKSFLKVTKYTETDSVVSALKERCNMIFANESTWINAMTILGMMSLRELDVGDVTEIIRKGVSYTNEFVSNSEMVRESALFLLWALTRRNSAMSKDLLCLAVGRALFDPSLSCRRGAAAVVLEHVGRFPEEGREELISLINFHSVKRLRNCSAVVGRVLEMLGCEEIFEDILLKNLFHRNLETKYQSGHCISKHFGGNRVMECISSTSFKTSSDFTSLFVLVKEFTEQNRKDEIAKAVEIVAKLKVDSSFCRYKDFHVFVENYLKAVKGLENTENKSVVCENLYMFLTKNSLPEEVSKVSWIFINKNEGFAAQLARSIGRGTEGFILSNSRNERYKDQVRKKYLEFLRNGNIDTKTYVMKAIWLSGRVKEYEEHIISGLENYYVDSRGDVSFRLRRESLMASFLMDDNLVSSRYFVRYFVDKSKTLRDECILLCRNSGIFPEGFEYIHREGYSVDSSKLRLVSGFLNAFYNEFKRLESESKLGNDRMLFAASIAASKHLEEEHLKEFLCGVLGTIGSSDTSLCIFITEMVFKTRERFIKIMKTIFSQNFRSYERVMLPAIELVCEIIRLEIEEGNLFIFGSNSEILGRLSLVLQEGSVPSNTSLSIKHVLEKLPSFRSRNKSNEKDG
;
A
#
# COMPACT_ATOMS: atom_id res chain seq x y z
N MET A 1 -29.87 -25.87 -62.39
CA MET A 1 -28.73 -24.97 -62.14
C MET A 1 -29.30 -23.76 -61.46
N ARG A 2 -29.00 -23.53 -60.17
CA ARG A 2 -29.23 -22.22 -59.57
C ARG A 2 -28.16 -21.25 -60.07
N ASP A 3 -28.52 -19.99 -60.18
CA ASP A 3 -27.61 -18.94 -60.64
C ASP A 3 -26.53 -18.69 -59.58
N LEU A 4 -25.26 -18.60 -59.99
CA LEU A 4 -24.12 -18.37 -59.09
C LEU A 4 -24.28 -17.04 -58.35
N ASP A 5 -24.89 -16.05 -59.00
CA ASP A 5 -25.20 -14.75 -58.42
C ASP A 5 -26.24 -14.83 -57.29
N GLU A 6 -27.19 -15.77 -57.39
CA GLU A 6 -28.18 -16.04 -56.33
C GLU A 6 -27.50 -16.61 -55.07
N LEU A 7 -26.53 -17.53 -55.25
CA LEU A 7 -25.78 -18.11 -54.13
C LEU A 7 -24.93 -17.06 -53.40
N ILE A 8 -24.34 -16.13 -54.14
CA ILE A 8 -23.54 -15.03 -53.57
C ILE A 8 -24.43 -14.11 -52.74
N LEU A 9 -25.56 -13.67 -53.31
CA LEU A 9 -26.47 -12.75 -52.65
C LEU A 9 -27.08 -13.36 -51.38
N LEU A 10 -27.39 -14.66 -51.41
CA LEU A 10 -27.85 -15.41 -50.24
C LEU A 10 -26.76 -15.49 -49.16
N MET A 11 -25.52 -15.82 -49.54
CA MET A 11 -24.40 -15.90 -48.62
C MET A 11 -24.09 -14.55 -47.95
N GLU A 12 -23.98 -13.47 -48.72
CA GLU A 12 -23.64 -12.14 -48.20
C GLU A 12 -24.73 -11.60 -47.29
N LYS A 13 -26.00 -11.72 -47.71
CA LYS A 13 -27.15 -11.32 -46.89
C LYS A 13 -27.21 -12.10 -45.58
N ALA A 14 -26.96 -13.41 -45.62
CA ALA A 14 -26.98 -14.25 -44.42
C ALA A 14 -25.80 -13.94 -43.48
N TYR A 15 -24.62 -13.65 -44.05
CA TYR A 15 -23.45 -13.30 -43.27
C TYR A 15 -23.60 -11.94 -42.56
N GLU A 16 -24.11 -10.91 -43.25
CA GLU A 16 -24.36 -9.61 -42.61
C GLU A 16 -25.40 -9.72 -41.49
N GLN A 17 -26.46 -10.50 -41.69
CA GLN A 17 -27.46 -10.76 -40.65
C GLN A 17 -26.90 -11.57 -39.46
N ALA A 18 -25.90 -12.43 -39.67
CA ALA A 18 -25.23 -13.17 -38.61
C ALA A 18 -24.23 -12.30 -37.81
N LYS A 19 -23.77 -11.16 -38.36
CA LYS A 19 -22.91 -10.20 -37.65
C LYS A 19 -23.64 -9.40 -36.58
N ASP A 20 -24.95 -9.21 -36.68
CA ASP A 20 -25.73 -8.35 -35.77
C ASP A 20 -25.97 -8.95 -34.36
N HIS A 21 -25.30 -10.05 -34.00
CA HIS A 21 -25.30 -10.72 -32.67
C HIS A 21 -26.67 -11.19 -32.14
N SER A 22 -27.78 -10.83 -32.80
CA SER A 22 -29.16 -11.15 -32.40
C SER A 22 -29.67 -12.49 -32.93
N LYS A 23 -29.00 -13.07 -33.95
CA LYS A 23 -29.40 -14.32 -34.60
C LYS A 23 -28.20 -15.25 -34.82
N GLY A 24 -28.34 -16.52 -34.44
CA GLY A 24 -27.29 -17.52 -34.62
C GLY A 24 -27.15 -17.94 -36.10
N PRO A 25 -25.95 -18.35 -36.58
CA PRO A 25 -25.70 -18.66 -37.99
C PRO A 25 -26.68 -19.68 -38.60
N VAL A 26 -27.11 -20.67 -37.83
CA VAL A 26 -28.07 -21.72 -38.26
C VAL A 26 -29.46 -21.15 -38.59
N SER A 27 -29.83 -20.00 -38.02
CA SER A 27 -31.13 -19.36 -38.25
C SER A 27 -31.17 -18.47 -39.49
N VAL A 28 -30.03 -18.27 -40.16
CA VAL A 28 -29.87 -17.28 -41.21
C VAL A 28 -29.33 -17.90 -42.50
N PHE A 29 -28.41 -18.85 -42.40
CA PHE A 29 -27.94 -19.59 -43.57
C PHE A 29 -28.94 -20.68 -44.00
N PRO A 30 -29.19 -20.87 -45.31
CA PRO A 30 -29.94 -22.02 -45.79
C PRO A 30 -29.29 -23.34 -45.37
N THR A 31 -30.05 -24.23 -44.72
CA THR A 31 -29.53 -25.48 -44.14
C THR A 31 -29.77 -26.72 -45.01
N ASP A 32 -30.51 -26.58 -46.10
CA ASP A 32 -30.88 -27.66 -47.00
C ASP A 32 -29.64 -28.26 -47.70
N ILE A 33 -29.49 -29.58 -47.63
CA ILE A 33 -28.34 -30.31 -48.19
C ILE A 33 -28.14 -30.08 -49.69
N ARG A 34 -29.19 -29.68 -50.43
CA ARG A 34 -29.10 -29.38 -51.87
C ARG A 34 -28.10 -28.28 -52.20
N TYR A 35 -27.89 -27.32 -51.30
CA TYR A 35 -26.91 -26.25 -51.48
C TYR A 35 -25.46 -26.73 -51.36
N LEU A 36 -25.21 -27.85 -50.67
CA LEU A 36 -23.86 -28.33 -50.39
C LEU A 36 -23.09 -28.64 -51.68
N LYS A 37 -23.73 -29.31 -52.65
CA LYS A 37 -23.09 -29.63 -53.93
C LYS A 37 -22.77 -28.38 -54.75
N GLU A 38 -23.73 -27.46 -54.85
CA GLU A 38 -23.55 -26.22 -55.64
C GLU A 38 -22.46 -25.32 -55.03
N ILE A 39 -22.42 -25.19 -53.69
CA ILE A 39 -21.38 -24.42 -52.99
C ILE A 39 -20.00 -25.07 -53.16
N MET A 40 -19.90 -26.40 -53.06
CA MET A 40 -18.64 -27.11 -53.28
C MET A 40 -18.16 -26.99 -54.73
N ASP A 41 -19.08 -26.98 -55.71
CA ASP A 41 -18.75 -26.86 -57.13
C ASP A 41 -18.23 -25.46 -57.51
N HIS A 42 -18.59 -24.43 -56.73
CA HIS A 42 -18.17 -23.04 -56.94
C HIS A 42 -17.31 -22.45 -55.80
N ILE A 43 -16.64 -23.32 -55.04
CA ILE A 43 -15.97 -22.96 -53.78
C ILE A 43 -14.90 -21.87 -53.94
N ASP A 44 -14.10 -21.92 -55.02
CA ASP A 44 -13.04 -20.94 -55.26
C ASP A 44 -13.63 -19.53 -55.51
N PHE A 45 -14.73 -19.48 -56.26
CA PHE A 45 -15.41 -18.22 -56.58
C PHE A 45 -16.12 -17.63 -55.35
N LEU A 46 -16.93 -18.45 -54.65
CA LEU A 46 -17.63 -18.03 -53.43
C LEU A 46 -16.63 -17.62 -52.33
N GLY A 47 -15.55 -18.38 -52.18
CA GLY A 47 -14.46 -18.09 -51.26
C GLY A 47 -13.72 -16.79 -51.55
N SER A 48 -13.60 -16.40 -52.83
CA SER A 48 -13.00 -15.11 -53.23
C SER A 48 -13.90 -13.91 -52.89
N LYS A 49 -15.23 -14.11 -52.90
CA LYS A 49 -16.22 -13.07 -52.59
C LYS A 49 -16.37 -12.86 -51.09
N ASN A 50 -16.64 -13.94 -50.35
CA ASN A 50 -16.79 -13.89 -48.90
C ASN A 50 -16.37 -15.20 -48.24
N ARG A 51 -15.08 -15.31 -47.94
CA ARG A 51 -14.47 -16.49 -47.31
C ARG A 51 -15.11 -16.85 -45.95
N HIS A 52 -15.45 -15.84 -45.13
CA HIS A 52 -16.05 -16.03 -43.81
C HIS A 52 -17.46 -16.62 -43.92
N GLY A 53 -18.33 -15.98 -44.70
CA GLY A 53 -19.69 -16.44 -44.94
C GLY A 53 -19.71 -17.84 -45.55
N THR A 54 -18.86 -18.09 -46.55
CA THR A 54 -18.73 -19.42 -47.17
C THR A 54 -18.31 -20.50 -46.16
N THR A 55 -17.34 -20.21 -45.30
CA THR A 55 -16.84 -21.15 -44.28
C THR A 55 -17.93 -21.50 -43.26
N GLN A 56 -18.68 -20.51 -42.78
CA GLN A 56 -19.78 -20.71 -41.83
C GLN A 56 -20.94 -21.48 -42.47
N TRP A 57 -21.29 -21.15 -43.71
CA TRP A 57 -22.37 -21.84 -44.42
C TRP A 57 -22.04 -23.32 -44.62
N LEU A 58 -20.81 -23.62 -45.05
CA LEU A 58 -20.35 -25.00 -45.17
C LEU A 58 -20.28 -25.73 -43.83
N GLU A 59 -19.88 -25.08 -42.73
CA GLU A 59 -19.91 -25.70 -41.40
C GLU A 59 -21.33 -26.20 -41.05
N ILE A 60 -22.35 -25.39 -41.33
CA ILE A 60 -23.75 -25.72 -41.08
C ILE A 60 -24.20 -26.87 -41.98
N LEU A 61 -23.93 -26.77 -43.28
CA LEU A 61 -24.35 -27.79 -44.24
C LEU A 61 -23.66 -29.14 -43.99
N LEU A 62 -22.40 -29.12 -43.55
CA LEU A 62 -21.65 -30.33 -43.19
C LEU A 62 -22.14 -31.00 -41.90
N GLN A 63 -22.96 -30.36 -41.07
CA GLN A 63 -23.58 -31.01 -39.90
C GLN A 63 -24.72 -31.96 -40.28
N ASN A 64 -25.30 -31.84 -41.48
CA ASN A 64 -26.37 -32.72 -41.95
C ASN A 64 -25.95 -34.20 -41.92
N PRO A 65 -26.79 -35.16 -41.53
CA PRO A 65 -26.38 -36.57 -41.36
C PRO A 65 -26.14 -37.33 -42.68
N PHE A 66 -26.36 -36.71 -43.84
CA PHE A 66 -26.28 -37.39 -45.14
C PHE A 66 -24.84 -37.69 -45.58
N PRO A 67 -24.61 -38.84 -46.24
CA PRO A 67 -23.31 -39.20 -46.78
C PRO A 67 -22.88 -38.24 -47.89
N LEU A 68 -21.61 -37.87 -47.89
CA LEU A 68 -21.05 -36.97 -48.89
C LEU A 68 -20.61 -37.76 -50.12
N LYS A 69 -21.26 -37.54 -51.28
CA LYS A 69 -20.83 -38.08 -52.57
C LYS A 69 -20.13 -36.98 -53.37
N ILE A 70 -18.80 -36.96 -53.33
CA ILE A 70 -17.95 -35.96 -53.98
C ILE A 70 -16.79 -36.66 -54.72
N SER A 71 -16.37 -36.13 -55.89
CA SER A 71 -15.19 -36.64 -56.60
C SER A 71 -13.90 -36.22 -55.90
N GLU A 72 -12.82 -36.98 -56.09
CA GLU A 72 -11.51 -36.69 -55.47
C GLU A 72 -11.01 -35.27 -55.82
N GLU A 73 -11.17 -34.84 -57.08
CA GLU A 73 -10.77 -33.50 -57.51
C GLU A 73 -11.50 -32.39 -56.73
N ARG A 74 -12.83 -32.52 -56.56
CA ARG A 74 -13.64 -31.54 -55.84
C ARG A 74 -13.35 -31.56 -54.35
N LEU A 75 -13.15 -32.75 -53.79
CA LEU A 75 -12.73 -32.93 -52.41
C LEU A 75 -11.40 -32.20 -52.14
N GLY A 76 -10.42 -32.33 -53.05
CA GLY A 76 -9.16 -31.61 -52.97
C GLY A 76 -9.32 -30.09 -52.93
N LYS A 77 -10.18 -29.52 -53.78
CA LYS A 77 -10.47 -28.06 -53.81
C LYS A 77 -11.07 -27.57 -52.48
N VAL A 78 -12.06 -28.29 -51.96
CA VAL A 78 -12.73 -27.92 -50.70
C VAL A 78 -11.79 -28.07 -49.50
N ILE A 79 -10.94 -29.11 -49.47
CA ILE A 79 -9.92 -29.27 -48.45
C ILE A 79 -8.94 -28.10 -48.50
N ASN A 80 -8.42 -27.75 -49.68
CA ASN A 80 -7.50 -26.62 -49.82
C ASN A 80 -8.14 -25.30 -49.37
N PHE A 81 -9.41 -25.06 -49.73
CA PHE A 81 -10.16 -23.89 -49.26
C PHE A 81 -10.18 -23.79 -47.73
N PHE A 82 -10.52 -24.87 -47.02
CA PHE A 82 -10.53 -24.82 -45.56
C PHE A 82 -9.13 -24.71 -44.96
N LEU A 83 -8.12 -25.38 -45.54
CA LEU A 83 -6.72 -25.24 -45.08
C LEU A 83 -6.25 -23.79 -45.18
N GLU A 84 -6.55 -23.10 -46.29
CA GLU A 84 -6.28 -21.67 -46.41
C GLU A 84 -7.09 -20.84 -45.41
N ALA A 85 -8.35 -21.20 -45.15
CA ALA A 85 -9.16 -20.54 -44.13
C ALA A 85 -8.60 -20.72 -42.71
N THR A 86 -7.92 -21.84 -42.39
CA THR A 86 -7.31 -22.05 -41.06
C THR A 86 -6.19 -21.07 -40.73
N LYS A 87 -5.56 -20.45 -41.75
CA LYS A 87 -4.54 -19.43 -41.57
C LYS A 87 -5.12 -18.14 -40.97
N THR A 88 -6.41 -17.87 -41.18
CA THR A 88 -7.11 -16.70 -40.65
C THR A 88 -7.68 -16.97 -39.25
N GLU A 89 -7.21 -16.22 -38.23
CA GLU A 89 -7.57 -16.45 -36.82
C GLU A 89 -9.07 -16.44 -36.53
N SER A 90 -9.83 -15.50 -37.11
CA SER A 90 -11.27 -15.33 -36.86
C SER A 90 -12.16 -16.48 -37.36
N ILE A 91 -11.69 -17.28 -38.33
CA ILE A 91 -12.45 -18.43 -38.89
C ILE A 91 -11.75 -19.77 -38.71
N ARG A 92 -10.55 -19.78 -38.11
CA ARG A 92 -9.72 -20.98 -37.93
C ARG A 92 -10.48 -22.13 -37.28
N LYS A 93 -11.24 -21.85 -36.22
CA LYS A 93 -12.00 -22.88 -35.48
C LYS A 93 -13.09 -23.52 -36.34
N SER A 94 -13.88 -22.70 -37.05
CA SER A 94 -14.91 -23.17 -37.98
C SER A 94 -14.31 -23.97 -39.13
N ALA A 95 -13.21 -23.48 -39.72
CA ALA A 95 -12.50 -24.19 -40.79
C ALA A 95 -11.96 -25.56 -40.33
N LEU A 96 -11.32 -25.64 -39.15
CA LEU A 96 -10.84 -26.91 -38.59
C LEU A 96 -11.97 -27.90 -38.29
N ARG A 97 -13.10 -27.41 -37.77
CA ARG A 97 -14.27 -28.25 -37.50
C ARG A 97 -14.88 -28.78 -38.81
N SER A 98 -15.00 -27.93 -39.82
CA SER A 98 -15.46 -28.32 -41.16
C SER A 98 -14.52 -29.33 -41.81
N LEU A 99 -13.20 -29.15 -41.67
CA LEU A 99 -12.20 -30.15 -42.10
C LEU A 99 -12.39 -31.48 -41.37
N GLY A 100 -12.60 -31.47 -40.06
CA GLY A 100 -12.87 -32.70 -39.29
C GLY A 100 -14.12 -33.43 -39.76
N MET A 101 -15.24 -32.71 -39.96
CA MET A 101 -16.50 -33.27 -40.48
C MET A 101 -16.34 -33.82 -41.90
N LEU A 102 -15.63 -33.08 -42.76
CA LEU A 102 -15.32 -33.51 -44.13
C LEU A 102 -14.44 -34.76 -44.12
N GLY A 103 -13.41 -34.79 -43.27
CA GLY A 103 -12.51 -35.92 -43.08
C GLY A 103 -13.26 -37.19 -42.69
N GLN A 104 -14.18 -37.09 -41.73
CA GLN A 104 -15.00 -38.20 -41.28
C GLN A 104 -15.95 -38.72 -42.37
N LYS A 105 -16.58 -37.83 -43.13
CA LYS A 105 -17.61 -38.19 -44.13
C LYS A 105 -17.04 -38.69 -45.45
N ALA A 106 -15.90 -38.14 -45.86
CA ALA A 106 -15.27 -38.44 -47.15
C ALA A 106 -14.10 -39.43 -47.02
N ASN A 107 -13.85 -39.97 -45.82
CA ASN A 107 -12.74 -40.87 -45.52
C ASN A 107 -11.39 -40.34 -46.01
N VAL A 108 -11.12 -39.06 -45.71
CA VAL A 108 -9.92 -38.36 -46.18
C VAL A 108 -8.68 -39.06 -45.61
N LYS A 109 -7.81 -39.56 -46.48
CA LYS A 109 -6.50 -40.10 -46.08
C LYS A 109 -5.62 -38.96 -45.56
N TYR A 110 -5.24 -39.05 -44.29
CA TYR A 110 -4.18 -38.24 -43.70
C TYR A 110 -2.94 -39.13 -43.59
N HIS A 111 -1.86 -38.75 -44.27
CA HIS A 111 -0.66 -39.58 -44.32
C HIS A 111 0.10 -39.51 -43.00
N TYR A 112 0.75 -40.62 -42.65
CA TYR A 112 1.66 -40.73 -41.51
C TYR A 112 2.83 -39.74 -41.69
N THR A 113 3.28 -39.13 -40.60
CA THR A 113 4.31 -38.10 -40.61
C THR A 113 5.70 -38.69 -40.84
N GLU A 114 6.41 -38.22 -41.86
CA GLU A 114 7.88 -38.18 -41.83
C GLU A 114 8.25 -36.87 -41.12
N GLU A 115 8.56 -36.93 -39.82
CA GLU A 115 8.94 -35.72 -39.09
C GLU A 115 10.11 -35.01 -39.80
N PRO A 116 10.05 -33.69 -40.07
CA PRO A 116 9.18 -32.68 -39.44
C PRO A 116 7.98 -32.21 -40.28
N ARG A 117 7.60 -32.92 -41.36
CA ARG A 117 6.56 -32.44 -42.29
C ARG A 117 5.20 -33.07 -41.99
N PHE A 118 4.15 -32.25 -42.01
CA PHE A 118 2.78 -32.65 -41.70
C PHE A 118 1.89 -32.48 -42.93
N TYR A 119 1.06 -33.49 -43.24
CA TYR A 119 0.24 -33.49 -44.46
C TYR A 119 -1.22 -33.80 -44.19
N ILE A 120 -2.13 -33.01 -44.77
CA ILE A 120 -3.56 -33.29 -44.83
C ILE A 120 -3.93 -33.45 -46.30
N HIS A 121 -4.37 -34.65 -46.71
CA HIS A 121 -4.73 -34.94 -48.10
C HIS A 121 -3.65 -34.54 -49.12
N GLY A 122 -2.39 -34.87 -48.83
CA GLY A 122 -1.24 -34.57 -49.70
C GLY A 122 -0.74 -33.11 -49.64
N ILE A 123 -1.40 -32.21 -48.89
CA ILE A 123 -1.01 -30.80 -48.74
C ILE A 123 -0.19 -30.61 -47.46
N GLU A 124 0.99 -30.01 -47.57
CA GLU A 124 1.86 -29.70 -46.42
C GLU A 124 1.25 -28.58 -45.57
N VAL A 125 1.18 -28.80 -44.26
CA VAL A 125 0.57 -27.87 -43.28
C VAL A 125 1.47 -27.70 -42.07
N SER A 126 1.22 -26.64 -41.27
CA SER A 126 1.92 -26.45 -40.01
C SER A 126 1.46 -27.46 -38.95
N GLU A 127 2.32 -27.70 -37.96
CA GLU A 127 2.05 -28.59 -36.83
C GLU A 127 0.73 -28.25 -36.09
N ILE A 128 0.45 -26.96 -35.87
CA ILE A 128 -0.76 -26.49 -35.18
C ILE A 128 -2.01 -26.81 -35.98
N ILE A 129 -1.97 -26.65 -37.31
CA ILE A 129 -3.10 -26.96 -38.19
C ILE A 129 -3.32 -28.47 -38.22
N TYR A 130 -2.24 -29.25 -38.30
CA TYR A 130 -2.31 -30.71 -38.33
C TYR A 130 -2.94 -31.29 -37.06
N TYR A 131 -2.41 -30.97 -35.88
CA TYR A 131 -2.98 -31.47 -34.63
C TYR A 131 -4.34 -30.83 -34.30
N GLY A 132 -4.61 -29.61 -34.78
CA GLY A 132 -5.94 -29.01 -34.73
C GLY A 132 -6.97 -29.83 -35.50
N PHE A 133 -6.63 -30.26 -36.71
CA PHE A 133 -7.46 -31.14 -37.55
C PHE A 133 -7.69 -32.49 -36.88
N LEU A 134 -6.63 -33.15 -36.40
CA LEU A 134 -6.73 -34.44 -35.71
C LEU A 134 -7.56 -34.36 -34.43
N SER A 135 -7.45 -33.27 -33.66
CA SER A 135 -8.29 -33.05 -32.47
C SER A 135 -9.77 -32.98 -32.84
N GLN A 136 -10.14 -32.23 -33.89
CA GLN A 136 -11.53 -32.19 -34.37
C GLN A 136 -12.01 -33.55 -34.87
N LEU A 137 -11.20 -34.25 -35.67
CA LEU A 137 -11.53 -35.57 -36.18
C LEU A 137 -11.74 -36.59 -35.04
N SER A 138 -10.89 -36.55 -34.02
CA SER A 138 -11.01 -37.41 -32.83
C SER A 138 -12.29 -37.15 -32.05
N ALA A 139 -12.68 -35.88 -31.87
CA ALA A 139 -13.88 -35.49 -31.13
C ALA A 139 -15.17 -35.92 -31.84
N LEU A 140 -15.11 -36.03 -33.18
CA LEU A 140 -16.21 -36.51 -34.01
C LEU A 140 -16.32 -38.05 -34.05
N GLY A 141 -15.42 -38.79 -33.39
CA GLY A 141 -15.41 -40.26 -33.34
C GLY A 141 -14.52 -40.94 -34.39
N GLY A 142 -13.69 -40.17 -35.11
CA GLY A 142 -12.68 -40.74 -35.98
C GLY A 142 -11.56 -41.41 -35.17
N LYS A 143 -11.19 -42.65 -35.56
CA LYS A 143 -10.03 -43.33 -34.98
C LYS A 143 -8.75 -42.63 -35.43
N VAL A 144 -8.03 -42.06 -34.47
CA VAL A 144 -6.72 -41.44 -34.65
C VAL A 144 -5.72 -42.19 -33.76
N GLY A 145 -4.53 -42.48 -34.28
CA GLY A 145 -3.48 -43.18 -33.53
C GLY A 145 -3.00 -42.41 -32.30
N VAL A 146 -2.38 -43.12 -31.36
CA VAL A 146 -1.75 -42.52 -30.17
C VAL A 146 -0.54 -41.69 -30.60
N ILE A 147 -0.51 -40.42 -30.19
CA ILE A 147 0.54 -39.47 -30.56
C ILE A 147 1.43 -39.20 -29.34
N PRO A 148 2.75 -39.41 -29.42
CA PRO A 148 3.64 -39.08 -28.31
C PRO A 148 3.71 -37.57 -28.07
N ILE A 149 3.66 -37.19 -26.79
CA ILE A 149 3.86 -35.81 -26.33
C ILE A 149 5.34 -35.63 -26.05
N LYS A 150 5.98 -34.69 -26.75
CA LYS A 150 7.39 -34.39 -26.59
C LYS A 150 7.59 -33.22 -25.63
N SER A 151 8.74 -33.17 -24.97
CA SER A 151 9.05 -32.11 -24.00
C SER A 151 9.11 -30.72 -24.64
N ASN A 152 9.55 -30.63 -25.90
CA ASN A 152 9.66 -29.40 -26.70
C ASN A 152 8.38 -29.00 -27.44
N ASP A 153 7.29 -29.76 -27.33
CA ASP A 153 6.00 -29.37 -27.93
C ASP A 153 5.50 -28.05 -27.32
N SER A 154 4.93 -27.18 -28.15
CA SER A 154 4.25 -25.98 -27.64
C SER A 154 3.04 -26.33 -26.77
N ILE A 155 2.69 -25.46 -25.81
CA ILE A 155 1.54 -25.69 -24.89
C ILE A 155 0.24 -25.96 -25.66
N VAL A 156 0.03 -25.28 -26.79
CA VAL A 156 -1.17 -25.46 -27.64
C VAL A 156 -1.19 -26.85 -28.26
N VAL A 157 -0.05 -27.32 -28.79
CA VAL A 157 0.08 -28.66 -29.37
C VAL A 157 -0.08 -29.74 -28.29
N LYS A 158 0.54 -29.58 -27.12
CA LYS A 158 0.36 -30.51 -25.98
C LYS A 158 -1.11 -30.68 -25.61
N LYS A 159 -1.88 -29.58 -25.54
CA LYS A 159 -3.34 -29.65 -25.27
C LYS A 159 -4.10 -30.43 -26.33
N MET A 160 -3.83 -30.18 -27.61
CA MET A 160 -4.48 -30.91 -28.71
C MET A 160 -4.14 -32.40 -28.65
N LYS A 161 -2.87 -32.77 -28.39
CA LYS A 161 -2.46 -34.17 -28.22
C LYS A 161 -3.17 -34.85 -27.04
N ILE A 162 -3.25 -34.18 -25.88
CA ILE A 162 -4.01 -34.67 -24.71
C ILE A 162 -5.48 -34.93 -25.07
N GLU A 163 -6.13 -33.99 -25.77
CA GLU A 163 -7.52 -34.12 -26.18
C GLU A 163 -7.72 -35.31 -27.13
N ILE A 164 -6.85 -35.46 -28.14
CA ILE A 164 -6.87 -36.59 -29.08
C ILE A 164 -6.75 -37.92 -28.32
N MET A 165 -5.74 -38.04 -27.45
CA MET A 165 -5.52 -39.23 -26.63
C MET A 165 -6.70 -39.53 -25.68
N SER A 166 -7.42 -38.50 -25.25
CA SER A 166 -8.59 -38.67 -24.38
C SER A 166 -9.83 -39.19 -25.11
N ASN A 167 -9.97 -38.87 -26.39
CA ASN A 167 -11.08 -39.31 -27.24
C ASN A 167 -10.80 -40.69 -27.87
N ASN A 168 -9.52 -41.03 -28.11
CA ASN A 168 -9.06 -42.32 -28.60
C ASN A 168 -8.03 -42.93 -27.63
N PRO A 169 -8.43 -43.40 -26.44
CA PRO A 169 -7.49 -43.91 -25.44
C PRO A 169 -6.84 -45.22 -25.88
N GLY A 170 -5.50 -45.26 -25.86
CA GLY A 170 -4.72 -46.49 -25.99
C GLY A 170 -4.30 -47.03 -24.62
N CYS A 171 -3.67 -48.21 -24.59
CA CYS A 171 -3.23 -48.88 -23.35
C CYS A 171 -2.27 -48.04 -22.49
N ASN A 172 -1.47 -47.15 -23.09
CA ASN A 172 -0.49 -46.33 -22.40
C ASN A 172 -0.97 -44.91 -22.06
N THR A 173 -2.20 -44.52 -22.44
CA THR A 173 -2.66 -43.13 -22.28
C THR A 173 -2.64 -42.68 -20.83
N LEU A 174 -3.12 -43.50 -19.88
CA LEU A 174 -3.11 -43.15 -18.45
C LEU A 174 -1.71 -42.99 -17.89
N LYS A 175 -0.77 -43.86 -18.30
CA LYS A 175 0.63 -43.76 -17.89
C LYS A 175 1.23 -42.41 -18.28
N ILE A 176 1.02 -42.00 -19.53
CA ILE A 176 1.48 -40.69 -20.04
C ILE A 176 0.83 -39.55 -19.25
N PHE A 177 -0.47 -39.62 -18.99
CA PHE A 177 -1.16 -38.59 -18.20
C PHE A 177 -0.66 -38.48 -16.76
N PHE A 178 -0.30 -39.60 -16.12
CA PHE A 178 0.32 -39.60 -14.80
C PHE A 178 1.71 -38.95 -14.80
N GLU A 179 2.51 -39.17 -15.84
CA GLU A 179 3.82 -38.53 -16.02
C GLU A 179 3.69 -37.01 -16.21
N MET A 180 2.60 -36.55 -16.83
CA MET A 180 2.32 -35.13 -17.07
C MET A 180 1.74 -34.37 -15.86
N LEU A 181 1.45 -35.02 -14.74
CA LEU A 181 0.87 -34.34 -13.57
C LEU A 181 1.80 -33.25 -13.00
N ASN A 182 3.11 -33.32 -13.28
CA ASN A 182 4.09 -32.33 -12.84
C ASN A 182 4.14 -31.06 -13.71
N GLU A 183 3.31 -30.97 -14.76
CA GLU A 183 3.29 -29.82 -15.66
C GLU A 183 2.87 -28.54 -14.92
N ARG A 184 3.66 -27.47 -15.09
CA ARG A 184 3.51 -26.22 -14.35
C ARG A 184 2.48 -25.25 -14.95
N ASP A 185 2.20 -25.37 -16.24
CA ASP A 185 1.22 -24.50 -16.90
C ASP A 185 -0.21 -24.85 -16.46
N SER A 186 -0.87 -23.92 -15.77
CA SER A 186 -2.21 -24.14 -15.22
C SER A 186 -3.27 -24.40 -16.28
N ARG A 187 -3.12 -23.82 -17.49
CA ARG A 187 -4.06 -24.01 -18.59
C ARG A 187 -3.92 -25.41 -19.18
N LEU A 188 -2.70 -25.95 -19.24
CA LEU A 188 -2.41 -27.33 -19.62
C LEU A 188 -2.92 -28.31 -18.54
N GLY A 189 -2.64 -28.03 -17.26
CA GLY A 189 -3.09 -28.82 -16.11
C GLY A 189 -4.61 -29.00 -16.08
N TRP A 190 -5.38 -27.96 -16.35
CA TRP A 190 -6.85 -28.05 -16.43
C TRP A 190 -7.34 -28.95 -17.59
N THR A 191 -6.74 -28.83 -18.78
CA THR A 191 -7.05 -29.71 -19.93
C THR A 191 -6.67 -31.16 -19.61
N LEU A 192 -5.52 -31.37 -18.96
CA LEU A 192 -5.07 -32.68 -18.49
C LEU A 192 -6.09 -33.28 -17.52
N CYS A 193 -6.47 -32.57 -16.45
CA CYS A 193 -7.41 -33.07 -15.44
C CYS A 193 -8.76 -33.50 -16.07
N LYS A 194 -9.33 -32.68 -16.96
CA LYS A 194 -10.58 -33.01 -17.66
C LYS A 194 -10.45 -34.24 -18.56
N SER A 195 -9.33 -34.35 -19.27
CA SER A 195 -9.03 -35.44 -20.19
C SER A 195 -8.74 -36.74 -19.45
N PHE A 196 -8.04 -36.65 -18.32
CA PHE A 196 -7.80 -37.74 -17.38
C PHE A 196 -9.13 -38.38 -16.96
N LEU A 197 -10.10 -37.55 -16.60
CA LEU A 197 -11.43 -37.98 -16.20
C LEU A 197 -12.26 -38.63 -17.31
N LYS A 198 -11.91 -38.40 -18.59
CA LYS A 198 -12.55 -39.13 -19.71
C LYS A 198 -11.95 -40.53 -19.85
N VAL A 199 -10.63 -40.64 -19.71
CA VAL A 199 -9.89 -41.89 -19.92
C VAL A 199 -10.10 -42.88 -18.76
N THR A 200 -10.25 -42.38 -17.54
CA THR A 200 -10.49 -43.20 -16.34
C THR A 200 -11.75 -44.07 -16.42
N LYS A 201 -12.70 -43.76 -17.31
CA LYS A 201 -13.87 -44.62 -17.58
C LYS A 201 -13.51 -45.99 -18.17
N TYR A 202 -12.30 -46.15 -18.71
CA TYR A 202 -11.84 -47.37 -19.38
C TYR A 202 -10.86 -48.18 -18.51
N THR A 203 -10.76 -47.89 -17.21
CA THR A 203 -9.80 -48.54 -16.29
C THR A 203 -10.42 -48.68 -14.90
N GLU A 204 -9.91 -49.61 -14.09
CA GLU A 204 -10.34 -49.80 -12.71
C GLU A 204 -10.09 -48.54 -11.88
N THR A 205 -11.18 -47.95 -11.37
CA THR A 205 -11.17 -46.65 -10.68
C THR A 205 -10.31 -46.68 -9.42
N ASP A 206 -10.36 -47.78 -8.65
CA ASP A 206 -9.63 -47.92 -7.37
C ASP A 206 -8.11 -47.86 -7.56
N SER A 207 -7.60 -48.45 -8.65
CA SER A 207 -6.17 -48.41 -9.00
C SER A 207 -5.71 -46.98 -9.30
N VAL A 208 -6.55 -46.20 -10.00
CA VAL A 208 -6.28 -44.80 -10.35
C VAL A 208 -6.30 -43.92 -9.11
N VAL A 209 -7.33 -44.08 -8.26
CA VAL A 209 -7.47 -43.33 -7.00
C VAL A 209 -6.27 -43.57 -6.10
N SER A 210 -5.86 -44.84 -5.93
CA SER A 210 -4.70 -45.20 -5.11
C SER A 210 -3.41 -44.55 -5.63
N ALA A 211 -3.19 -44.60 -6.95
CA ALA A 211 -2.04 -43.97 -7.60
C ALA A 211 -2.04 -42.43 -7.50
N LEU A 212 -3.21 -41.78 -7.51
CA LEU A 212 -3.33 -40.34 -7.28
C LEU A 212 -3.03 -39.97 -5.83
N LYS A 213 -3.52 -40.73 -4.86
CA LYS A 213 -3.23 -40.52 -3.43
C LYS A 213 -1.75 -40.66 -3.13
N GLU A 214 -1.09 -41.68 -3.68
CA GLU A 214 0.35 -41.91 -3.47
C GLU A 214 1.19 -40.70 -3.92
N ARG A 215 0.81 -40.06 -5.02
CA ARG A 215 1.46 -38.84 -5.52
C ARG A 215 1.25 -37.62 -4.62
N CYS A 216 0.25 -37.66 -3.74
CA CYS A 216 0.01 -36.70 -2.68
C CYS A 216 0.73 -37.06 -1.36
N ASN A 217 1.80 -37.86 -1.38
CA ASN A 217 2.57 -38.18 -0.16
C ASN A 217 3.73 -37.21 0.12
N MET A 218 4.35 -36.58 -0.89
CA MET A 218 5.47 -35.64 -0.73
C MET A 218 5.26 -34.33 -1.50
N ILE A 219 5.27 -33.16 -0.81
CA ILE A 219 4.90 -31.85 -1.38
C ILE A 219 6.10 -31.08 -1.99
N PHE A 220 7.24 -31.04 -1.29
CA PHE A 220 8.28 -30.00 -1.47
C PHE A 220 9.03 -30.01 -2.83
N ALA A 221 8.78 -30.99 -3.69
CA ALA A 221 9.38 -31.10 -5.03
C ALA A 221 8.34 -31.19 -6.16
N ASN A 222 7.04 -31.11 -5.87
CA ASN A 222 6.01 -31.51 -6.83
C ASN A 222 4.64 -30.84 -6.63
N GLU A 223 4.59 -29.53 -6.34
CA GLU A 223 3.34 -28.79 -6.09
C GLU A 223 2.33 -28.91 -7.25
N SER A 224 2.81 -28.91 -8.50
CA SER A 224 1.96 -29.10 -9.68
C SER A 224 1.27 -30.47 -9.70
N THR A 225 1.96 -31.53 -9.27
CA THR A 225 1.34 -32.86 -9.16
C THR A 225 0.28 -32.88 -8.08
N TRP A 226 0.51 -32.22 -6.94
CA TRP A 226 -0.51 -32.08 -5.89
C TRP A 226 -1.75 -31.33 -6.38
N ILE A 227 -1.55 -30.19 -7.03
CA ILE A 227 -2.62 -29.37 -7.62
C ILE A 227 -3.47 -30.21 -8.57
N ASN A 228 -2.82 -30.87 -9.54
CA ASN A 228 -3.51 -31.66 -10.56
C ASN A 228 -4.15 -32.93 -9.96
N ALA A 229 -3.48 -33.64 -9.05
CA ALA A 229 -4.03 -34.84 -8.41
C ALA A 229 -5.25 -34.53 -7.53
N MET A 230 -5.18 -33.51 -6.68
CA MET A 230 -6.32 -33.08 -5.86
C MET A 230 -7.49 -32.57 -6.72
N THR A 231 -7.18 -31.87 -7.83
CA THR A 231 -8.19 -31.45 -8.80
C THR A 231 -8.88 -32.65 -9.45
N ILE A 232 -8.13 -33.66 -9.88
CA ILE A 232 -8.69 -34.89 -10.47
C ILE A 232 -9.54 -35.62 -9.44
N LEU A 233 -9.05 -35.84 -8.21
CA LEU A 233 -9.81 -36.47 -7.12
C LEU A 233 -11.12 -35.70 -6.84
N GLY A 234 -11.07 -34.37 -6.81
CA GLY A 234 -12.25 -33.53 -6.62
C GLY A 234 -13.26 -33.71 -7.76
N MET A 235 -12.80 -33.71 -9.02
CA MET A 235 -13.68 -33.96 -10.17
C MET A 235 -14.23 -35.39 -10.20
N MET A 236 -13.47 -36.39 -9.74
CA MET A 236 -13.93 -37.78 -9.58
C MET A 236 -15.06 -37.86 -8.55
N SER A 237 -14.89 -37.21 -7.39
CA SER A 237 -15.93 -37.13 -6.37
C SER A 237 -17.24 -36.50 -6.90
N LEU A 238 -17.14 -35.42 -7.68
CA LEU A 238 -18.31 -34.78 -8.32
C LEU A 238 -19.01 -35.67 -9.36
N ARG A 239 -18.32 -36.68 -9.91
CA ARG A 239 -18.87 -37.68 -10.82
C ARG A 239 -19.30 -38.97 -10.10
N GLU A 240 -19.50 -38.90 -8.79
CA GLU A 240 -19.98 -40.02 -7.96
C GLU A 240 -19.01 -41.21 -7.87
N LEU A 241 -17.74 -41.03 -8.22
CA LEU A 241 -16.71 -42.06 -8.03
C LEU A 241 -16.21 -42.06 -6.58
N ASP A 242 -16.08 -43.22 -5.97
CA ASP A 242 -15.47 -43.32 -4.64
C ASP A 242 -13.98 -42.97 -4.68
N VAL A 243 -13.58 -42.00 -3.87
CA VAL A 243 -12.19 -41.58 -3.72
C VAL A 243 -11.61 -42.00 -2.36
N GLY A 244 -12.39 -42.69 -1.51
CA GLY A 244 -12.01 -43.12 -0.16
C GLY A 244 -11.58 -41.97 0.76
N ASP A 245 -10.87 -42.30 1.84
CA ASP A 245 -10.37 -41.28 2.78
C ASP A 245 -9.21 -40.48 2.18
N VAL A 246 -9.34 -39.15 2.22
CA VAL A 246 -8.35 -38.15 1.78
C VAL A 246 -8.15 -37.04 2.81
N THR A 247 -8.61 -37.25 4.05
CA THR A 247 -8.59 -36.26 5.14
C THR A 247 -7.19 -35.69 5.38
N GLU A 248 -6.17 -36.56 5.41
CA GLU A 248 -4.79 -36.13 5.65
C GLU A 248 -4.21 -35.33 4.47
N ILE A 249 -4.58 -35.67 3.23
CA ILE A 249 -4.19 -34.91 2.03
C ILE A 249 -4.76 -33.49 2.11
N ILE A 250 -6.05 -33.35 2.47
CA ILE A 250 -6.71 -32.05 2.62
C ILE A 250 -6.08 -31.26 3.76
N ARG A 251 -5.85 -31.88 4.92
CA ARG A 251 -5.25 -31.23 6.10
C ARG A 251 -3.87 -30.67 5.78
N LYS A 252 -3.01 -31.46 5.13
CA LYS A 252 -1.69 -31.01 4.64
C LYS A 252 -1.82 -29.93 3.58
N GLY A 253 -2.72 -30.10 2.61
CA GLY A 253 -2.93 -29.18 1.50
C GLY A 253 -3.40 -27.80 1.94
N VAL A 254 -4.46 -27.72 2.77
CA VAL A 254 -5.01 -26.45 3.30
C VAL A 254 -4.00 -25.74 4.20
N SER A 255 -3.18 -26.49 4.94
CA SER A 255 -2.16 -25.91 5.84
C SER A 255 -0.85 -25.56 5.11
N TYR A 256 -0.71 -25.90 3.83
CA TYR A 256 0.55 -25.76 3.10
C TYR A 256 0.95 -24.29 2.92
N THR A 257 2.11 -23.92 3.47
CA THR A 257 2.61 -22.55 3.41
C THR A 257 4.10 -22.58 3.01
N ASN A 258 4.42 -22.17 1.79
CA ASN A 258 5.80 -22.04 1.30
C ASN A 258 5.96 -20.71 0.56
N GLU A 259 6.74 -19.80 1.13
CA GLU A 259 6.92 -18.45 0.60
C GLU A 259 7.87 -18.36 -0.58
N PHE A 260 8.68 -19.39 -0.81
CA PHE A 260 9.66 -19.41 -1.88
C PHE A 260 9.07 -19.94 -3.20
N VAL A 261 7.80 -20.35 -3.21
CA VAL A 261 7.15 -21.02 -4.35
C VAL A 261 5.80 -20.35 -4.67
N SER A 262 5.66 -19.85 -5.90
CA SER A 262 4.44 -19.18 -6.39
C SER A 262 3.18 -20.04 -6.31
N ASN A 263 3.34 -21.37 -6.36
CA ASN A 263 2.23 -22.33 -6.41
C ASN A 263 1.66 -22.69 -5.03
N SER A 264 2.22 -22.16 -3.93
CA SER A 264 1.73 -22.48 -2.58
C SER A 264 0.25 -22.13 -2.38
N GLU A 265 -0.21 -21.01 -2.95
CA GLU A 265 -1.63 -20.63 -2.97
C GLU A 265 -2.49 -21.66 -3.71
N MET A 266 -2.07 -22.07 -4.91
CA MET A 266 -2.83 -23.00 -5.75
C MET A 266 -2.96 -24.40 -5.12
N VAL A 267 -1.97 -24.84 -4.34
CA VAL A 267 -2.06 -26.08 -3.56
C VAL A 267 -3.18 -25.97 -2.53
N ARG A 268 -3.24 -24.88 -1.76
CA ARG A 268 -4.31 -24.64 -0.77
C ARG A 268 -5.67 -24.54 -1.44
N GLU A 269 -5.77 -23.81 -2.56
CA GLU A 269 -7.00 -23.69 -3.35
C GLU A 269 -7.49 -25.06 -3.87
N SER A 270 -6.58 -25.89 -4.38
CA SER A 270 -6.93 -27.23 -4.89
C SER A 270 -7.40 -28.18 -3.77
N ALA A 271 -6.81 -28.06 -2.58
CA ALA A 271 -7.25 -28.80 -1.40
C ALA A 271 -8.67 -28.37 -0.96
N LEU A 272 -8.97 -27.07 -1.01
CA LEU A 272 -10.31 -26.54 -0.73
C LEU A 272 -11.33 -26.97 -1.80
N PHE A 273 -10.91 -27.05 -3.07
CA PHE A 273 -11.76 -27.60 -4.14
C PHE A 273 -12.10 -29.07 -3.90
N LEU A 274 -11.11 -29.90 -3.54
CA LEU A 274 -11.33 -31.29 -3.17
C LEU A 274 -12.27 -31.41 -1.96
N LEU A 275 -12.06 -30.57 -0.92
CA LEU A 275 -12.93 -30.54 0.24
C LEU A 275 -14.37 -30.17 -0.12
N TRP A 276 -14.57 -29.12 -0.91
CA TRP A 276 -15.88 -28.71 -1.38
C TRP A 276 -16.58 -29.82 -2.19
N ALA A 277 -15.84 -30.48 -3.08
CA ALA A 277 -16.36 -31.58 -3.89
C ALA A 277 -16.81 -32.79 -3.05
N LEU A 278 -16.14 -33.05 -1.92
CA LEU A 278 -16.54 -34.08 -0.97
C LEU A 278 -17.75 -33.66 -0.14
N THR A 279 -17.78 -32.41 0.35
CA THR A 279 -18.94 -31.85 1.08
C THR A 279 -20.21 -31.91 0.25
N ARG A 280 -20.09 -31.64 -1.06
CA ARG A 280 -21.22 -31.72 -2.00
C ARG A 280 -21.74 -33.15 -2.20
N ARG A 281 -20.93 -34.18 -1.97
CA ARG A 281 -21.31 -35.57 -2.24
C ARG A 281 -21.69 -36.34 -0.98
N ASN A 282 -20.87 -36.26 0.06
CA ASN A 282 -21.01 -37.11 1.23
C ASN A 282 -22.17 -36.65 2.11
N SER A 283 -22.91 -37.63 2.65
CA SER A 283 -23.95 -37.41 3.67
C SER A 283 -23.39 -37.06 5.05
N ALA A 284 -22.07 -37.08 5.22
CA ALA A 284 -21.38 -36.64 6.42
C ALA A 284 -20.03 -36.02 6.04
N MET A 285 -19.75 -34.83 6.57
CA MET A 285 -18.45 -34.18 6.48
C MET A 285 -17.78 -34.24 7.86
N SER A 286 -16.48 -34.55 7.90
CA SER A 286 -15.72 -34.44 9.15
C SER A 286 -15.75 -32.99 9.64
N LYS A 287 -16.23 -32.78 10.87
CA LYS A 287 -16.31 -31.46 11.50
C LYS A 287 -14.94 -30.76 11.52
N ASP A 288 -13.87 -31.51 11.78
CA ASP A 288 -12.48 -31.04 11.76
C ASP A 288 -12.09 -30.35 10.43
N LEU A 289 -12.54 -30.90 9.30
CA LEU A 289 -12.22 -30.33 7.99
C LEU A 289 -12.97 -29.02 7.73
N LEU A 290 -14.18 -28.90 8.26
CA LEU A 290 -14.93 -27.64 8.21
C LEU A 290 -14.29 -26.60 9.14
N CYS A 291 -13.85 -26.99 10.34
CA CYS A 291 -13.05 -26.15 11.24
C CYS A 291 -11.75 -25.68 10.55
N LEU A 292 -11.09 -26.52 9.74
CA LEU A 292 -9.93 -26.10 8.95
C LEU A 292 -10.29 -25.08 7.87
N ALA A 293 -11.39 -25.26 7.14
CA ALA A 293 -11.83 -24.28 6.14
C ALA A 293 -12.10 -22.91 6.79
N VAL A 294 -12.79 -22.89 7.92
CA VAL A 294 -13.20 -21.65 8.61
C VAL A 294 -12.05 -21.05 9.42
N GLY A 295 -11.43 -21.83 10.29
CA GLY A 295 -10.39 -21.39 11.20
C GLY A 295 -9.04 -21.15 10.53
N ARG A 296 -8.74 -21.75 9.37
CA ARG A 296 -7.47 -21.53 8.65
C ARG A 296 -7.68 -20.78 7.34
N ALA A 297 -8.51 -21.30 6.44
CA ALA A 297 -8.57 -20.82 5.07
C ALA A 297 -9.39 -19.53 4.87
N LEU A 298 -10.39 -19.22 5.71
CA LEU A 298 -11.04 -17.90 5.70
C LEU A 298 -10.11 -16.77 6.19
N PHE A 299 -9.10 -17.10 6.99
CA PHE A 299 -8.07 -16.15 7.42
C PHE A 299 -6.82 -16.14 6.53
N ASP A 300 -6.85 -16.87 5.41
CA ASP A 300 -5.76 -16.90 4.45
C ASP A 300 -5.57 -15.49 3.84
N PRO A 301 -4.32 -15.02 3.63
CA PRO A 301 -4.07 -13.76 2.96
C PRO A 301 -4.56 -13.75 1.50
N SER A 302 -4.63 -14.89 0.80
CA SER A 302 -5.17 -15.00 -0.56
C SER A 302 -6.70 -14.93 -0.58
N LEU A 303 -7.23 -14.08 -1.44
CA LEU A 303 -8.67 -14.01 -1.70
C LEU A 303 -9.22 -15.29 -2.35
N SER A 304 -8.43 -15.97 -3.18
CA SER A 304 -8.82 -17.22 -3.84
C SER A 304 -9.09 -18.32 -2.81
N CYS A 305 -8.19 -18.46 -1.83
CA CYS A 305 -8.36 -19.39 -0.72
C CYS A 305 -9.57 -19.04 0.14
N ARG A 306 -9.76 -17.75 0.49
CA ARG A 306 -10.94 -17.31 1.25
C ARG A 306 -12.26 -17.63 0.54
N ARG A 307 -12.32 -17.46 -0.79
CA ARG A 307 -13.49 -17.84 -1.60
C ARG A 307 -13.71 -19.34 -1.64
N GLY A 308 -12.63 -20.13 -1.76
CA GLY A 308 -12.70 -21.58 -1.69
C GLY A 308 -13.27 -22.06 -0.35
N ALA A 309 -12.78 -21.52 0.76
CA ALA A 309 -13.28 -21.81 2.09
C ALA A 309 -14.76 -21.41 2.25
N ALA A 310 -15.14 -20.23 1.79
CA ALA A 310 -16.52 -19.78 1.78
C ALA A 310 -17.45 -20.73 1.01
N ALA A 311 -17.00 -21.24 -0.15
CA ALA A 311 -17.76 -22.21 -0.94
C ALA A 311 -17.94 -23.54 -0.19
N VAL A 312 -16.92 -24.04 0.50
CA VAL A 312 -17.02 -25.23 1.37
C VAL A 312 -18.08 -25.02 2.44
N VAL A 313 -18.06 -23.88 3.14
CA VAL A 313 -18.99 -23.59 4.23
C VAL A 313 -20.42 -23.45 3.72
N LEU A 314 -20.63 -22.72 2.62
CA LEU A 314 -21.96 -22.56 2.02
C LEU A 314 -22.54 -23.88 1.51
N GLU A 315 -21.73 -24.74 0.91
CA GLU A 315 -22.16 -26.08 0.50
C GLU A 315 -22.53 -26.93 1.72
N HIS A 316 -21.75 -26.86 2.81
CA HIS A 316 -22.06 -27.55 4.05
C HIS A 316 -23.42 -27.10 4.62
N VAL A 317 -23.64 -25.80 4.79
CA VAL A 317 -24.92 -25.25 5.29
C VAL A 317 -26.10 -25.64 4.40
N GLY A 318 -25.92 -25.62 3.08
CA GLY A 318 -26.96 -26.02 2.14
C GLY A 318 -27.34 -27.50 2.24
N ARG A 319 -26.40 -28.36 2.64
CA ARG A 319 -26.57 -29.81 2.76
C ARG A 319 -27.04 -30.24 4.14
N PHE A 320 -26.54 -29.57 5.18
CA PHE A 320 -26.79 -29.85 6.58
C PHE A 320 -27.47 -28.63 7.21
N PRO A 321 -28.79 -28.45 6.98
CA PRO A 321 -29.51 -27.30 7.50
C PRO A 321 -29.59 -27.37 9.04
N GLU A 322 -28.80 -26.52 9.69
CA GLU A 322 -28.79 -26.31 11.14
C GLU A 322 -29.43 -24.95 11.50
N GLU A 323 -29.73 -24.73 12.78
CA GLU A 323 -30.29 -23.46 13.26
C GLU A 323 -29.33 -22.28 12.99
N GLY A 324 -29.84 -21.18 12.41
CA GLY A 324 -29.06 -19.98 12.05
C GLY A 324 -28.33 -20.03 10.70
N ARG A 325 -28.71 -20.94 9.81
CA ARG A 325 -28.24 -20.99 8.41
C ARG A 325 -28.35 -19.65 7.66
N GLU A 326 -29.42 -18.89 7.88
CA GLU A 326 -29.69 -17.65 7.14
C GLU A 326 -28.70 -16.55 7.50
N GLU A 327 -28.36 -16.47 8.79
CA GLU A 327 -27.32 -15.58 9.28
C GLU A 327 -25.96 -15.98 8.69
N LEU A 328 -25.61 -17.26 8.68
CA LEU A 328 -24.32 -17.71 8.16
C LEU A 328 -24.17 -17.48 6.64
N ILE A 329 -25.25 -17.66 5.87
CA ILE A 329 -25.30 -17.30 4.44
C ILE A 329 -25.15 -15.79 4.26
N SER A 330 -25.74 -14.97 5.14
CA SER A 330 -25.59 -13.52 5.08
C SER A 330 -24.15 -13.06 5.38
N LEU A 331 -23.49 -13.72 6.34
CA LEU A 331 -22.13 -13.44 6.78
C LEU A 331 -21.07 -13.91 5.77
N ILE A 332 -21.34 -14.99 5.02
CA ILE A 332 -20.45 -15.56 4.01
C ILE A 332 -21.04 -15.37 2.62
N ASN A 333 -20.72 -14.25 2.01
CA ASN A 333 -20.89 -14.03 0.57
C ASN A 333 -19.61 -13.55 -0.11
N PHE A 334 -19.60 -13.57 -1.44
CA PHE A 334 -18.44 -13.19 -2.26
C PHE A 334 -17.87 -11.78 -1.97
N HIS A 335 -18.69 -10.87 -1.45
CA HIS A 335 -18.28 -9.51 -1.08
C HIS A 335 -17.74 -9.44 0.35
N SER A 336 -18.34 -10.16 1.28
CA SER A 336 -17.95 -10.19 2.70
C SER A 336 -16.51 -10.71 2.90
N VAL A 337 -16.14 -11.81 2.22
CA VAL A 337 -14.84 -12.48 2.36
C VAL A 337 -13.67 -11.73 1.71
N LYS A 338 -13.94 -10.59 1.06
CA LYS A 338 -12.87 -9.71 0.56
C LYS A 338 -12.01 -9.17 1.69
N ARG A 339 -12.60 -8.88 2.86
CA ARG A 339 -11.92 -8.32 4.02
C ARG A 339 -11.83 -9.35 5.14
N LEU A 340 -10.62 -9.57 5.66
CA LEU A 340 -10.33 -10.54 6.72
C LEU A 340 -11.17 -10.28 7.99
N ARG A 341 -11.32 -9.01 8.40
CA ARG A 341 -12.18 -8.62 9.54
C ARG A 341 -13.62 -9.13 9.47
N ASN A 342 -14.20 -9.25 8.27
CA ASN A 342 -15.56 -9.71 8.11
C ASN A 342 -15.65 -11.24 8.27
N CYS A 343 -14.55 -11.96 8.03
CA CYS A 343 -14.48 -13.40 8.16
C CYS A 343 -14.51 -13.85 9.63
N SER A 344 -14.06 -12.99 10.56
CA SER A 344 -14.07 -13.27 12.00
C SER A 344 -15.48 -13.46 12.57
N ALA A 345 -16.48 -12.78 12.01
CA ALA A 345 -17.88 -12.94 12.43
C ALA A 345 -18.44 -14.34 12.15
N VAL A 346 -17.87 -15.05 11.18
CA VAL A 346 -18.28 -16.41 10.80
C VAL A 346 -17.89 -17.43 11.86
N VAL A 347 -16.73 -17.23 12.51
CA VAL A 347 -16.15 -18.20 13.44
C VAL A 347 -17.12 -18.50 14.59
N GLY A 348 -17.70 -17.47 15.21
CA GLY A 348 -18.66 -17.65 16.30
C GLY A 348 -19.85 -18.52 15.92
N ARG A 349 -20.42 -18.28 14.74
CA ARG A 349 -21.60 -19.03 14.30
C ARG A 349 -21.27 -20.49 13.93
N VAL A 350 -20.11 -20.73 13.29
CA VAL A 350 -19.65 -22.11 13.01
C VAL A 350 -19.31 -22.85 14.30
N LEU A 351 -18.75 -22.17 15.31
CA LEU A 351 -18.49 -22.76 16.62
C LEU A 351 -19.78 -23.24 17.29
N GLU A 352 -20.80 -22.38 17.36
CA GLU A 352 -22.11 -22.70 17.91
C GLU A 352 -22.77 -23.89 17.19
N MET A 353 -22.65 -23.94 15.87
CA MET A 353 -23.18 -25.00 15.02
C MET A 353 -22.50 -26.36 15.27
N LEU A 354 -21.16 -26.38 15.30
CA LEU A 354 -20.42 -27.64 15.29
C LEU A 354 -20.08 -28.19 16.68
N GLY A 355 -20.04 -27.34 17.72
CA GLY A 355 -19.58 -27.69 19.07
C GLY A 355 -18.15 -28.25 19.05
N CYS A 356 -17.25 -27.58 18.32
CA CYS A 356 -15.87 -28.02 18.07
C CYS A 356 -14.86 -26.98 18.57
N GLU A 357 -15.08 -26.49 19.78
CA GLU A 357 -14.30 -25.41 20.39
C GLU A 357 -12.81 -25.76 20.45
N GLU A 358 -12.45 -26.94 20.95
CA GLU A 358 -11.04 -27.30 21.13
C GLU A 358 -10.24 -27.33 19.81
N ILE A 359 -10.86 -27.84 18.74
CA ILE A 359 -10.24 -27.95 17.42
C ILE A 359 -10.04 -26.56 16.82
N PHE A 360 -11.04 -25.69 16.94
CA PHE A 360 -10.95 -24.32 16.46
C PHE A 360 -9.90 -23.53 17.24
N GLU A 361 -9.86 -23.67 18.56
CA GLU A 361 -8.88 -23.00 19.41
C GLU A 361 -7.45 -23.36 18.95
N ASP A 362 -7.16 -24.64 18.72
CA ASP A 362 -5.85 -25.10 18.23
C ASP A 362 -5.50 -24.53 16.85
N ILE A 363 -6.48 -24.40 15.95
CA ILE A 363 -6.25 -23.81 14.63
C ILE A 363 -5.96 -22.30 14.74
N LEU A 364 -6.72 -21.57 15.55
CA LEU A 364 -6.54 -20.14 15.75
C LEU A 364 -5.22 -19.83 16.47
N LEU A 365 -4.83 -20.66 17.44
CA LEU A 365 -3.52 -20.57 18.12
C LEU A 365 -2.39 -20.72 17.10
N LYS A 366 -2.48 -21.65 16.15
CA LYS A 366 -1.50 -21.75 15.05
C LYS A 366 -1.49 -20.51 14.15
N ASN A 367 -2.63 -19.86 13.94
CA ASN A 367 -2.70 -18.63 13.16
C ASN A 367 -2.11 -17.41 13.88
N LEU A 368 -2.09 -17.39 15.22
CA LEU A 368 -1.40 -16.32 15.96
C LEU A 368 0.07 -16.24 15.55
N PHE A 369 0.70 -17.35 15.21
CA PHE A 369 2.10 -17.41 14.76
C PHE A 369 2.23 -17.38 13.23
N HIS A 370 1.16 -17.05 12.50
CA HIS A 370 1.19 -16.89 11.06
C HIS A 370 2.01 -15.66 10.65
N ARG A 371 2.72 -15.69 9.52
CA ARG A 371 3.60 -14.58 9.12
C ARG A 371 2.85 -13.29 8.78
N ASN A 372 1.59 -13.39 8.32
CA ASN A 372 0.75 -12.24 8.00
C ASN A 372 0.14 -11.61 9.28
N LEU A 373 0.39 -10.33 9.51
CA LEU A 373 -0.09 -9.58 10.69
C LEU A 373 -1.63 -9.55 10.80
N GLU A 374 -2.34 -9.34 9.69
CA GLU A 374 -3.81 -9.28 9.70
C GLU A 374 -4.42 -10.62 10.11
N THR A 375 -3.86 -11.75 9.64
CA THR A 375 -4.24 -13.09 10.11
C THR A 375 -4.05 -13.24 11.62
N LYS A 376 -2.95 -12.70 12.19
CA LYS A 376 -2.73 -12.71 13.64
C LYS A 376 -3.79 -11.92 14.38
N TYR A 377 -4.05 -10.68 13.94
CA TYR A 377 -5.06 -9.80 14.55
C TYR A 377 -6.44 -10.45 14.56
N GLN A 378 -6.89 -10.97 13.41
CA GLN A 378 -8.20 -11.60 13.33
C GLN A 378 -8.30 -12.88 14.16
N SER A 379 -7.22 -13.66 14.24
CA SER A 379 -7.18 -14.86 15.09
C SER A 379 -7.20 -14.50 16.57
N GLY A 380 -6.45 -13.48 16.98
CA GLY A 380 -6.48 -12.96 18.35
C GLY A 380 -7.85 -12.40 18.75
N HIS A 381 -8.52 -11.72 17.83
CA HIS A 381 -9.90 -11.25 18.01
C HIS A 381 -10.89 -12.40 18.21
N CYS A 382 -10.80 -13.45 17.39
CA CYS A 382 -11.66 -14.63 17.56
C CYS A 382 -11.39 -15.36 18.87
N ILE A 383 -10.11 -15.50 19.25
CA ILE A 383 -9.69 -16.10 20.50
C ILE A 383 -10.26 -15.33 21.70
N SER A 384 -10.08 -14.00 21.72
CA SER A 384 -10.52 -13.16 22.83
C SER A 384 -12.02 -13.20 23.06
N LYS A 385 -12.79 -13.30 21.97
CA LYS A 385 -14.24 -13.25 21.95
C LYS A 385 -14.91 -14.60 22.27
N HIS A 386 -14.34 -15.71 21.80
CA HIS A 386 -15.03 -17.01 21.81
C HIS A 386 -14.40 -18.06 22.73
N PHE A 387 -13.20 -17.86 23.26
CA PHE A 387 -12.46 -18.89 24.00
C PHE A 387 -12.01 -18.45 25.39
N GLY A 388 -11.89 -19.43 26.28
CA GLY A 388 -11.30 -19.27 27.60
C GLY A 388 -9.81 -18.92 27.51
N GLY A 389 -9.34 -18.10 28.45
CA GLY A 389 -8.02 -17.48 28.33
C GLY A 389 -6.90 -18.32 28.91
N ASN A 390 -7.24 -19.26 29.81
CA ASN A 390 -6.26 -20.07 30.53
C ASN A 390 -5.45 -20.97 29.58
N ARG A 391 -6.11 -21.72 28.70
CA ARG A 391 -5.44 -22.60 27.72
C ARG A 391 -4.61 -21.80 26.71
N VAL A 392 -5.15 -20.69 26.22
CA VAL A 392 -4.41 -19.75 25.36
C VAL A 392 -3.13 -19.28 26.04
N MET A 393 -3.23 -18.83 27.29
CA MET A 393 -2.07 -18.33 28.03
C MET A 393 -1.07 -19.43 28.37
N GLU A 394 -1.50 -20.65 28.69
CA GLU A 394 -0.61 -21.81 28.87
C GLU A 394 0.16 -22.14 27.59
N CYS A 395 -0.53 -22.15 26.44
CA CYS A 395 0.09 -22.37 25.13
C CYS A 395 1.15 -21.28 24.83
N ILE A 396 0.79 -20.01 25.04
CA ILE A 396 1.69 -18.87 24.89
C ILE A 396 2.89 -18.98 25.84
N SER A 397 2.68 -19.32 27.12
CA SER A 397 3.76 -19.50 28.11
C SER A 397 4.71 -20.65 27.76
N SER A 398 4.20 -21.72 27.16
CA SER A 398 5.00 -22.86 26.72
C SER A 398 5.75 -22.63 25.40
N THR A 399 5.37 -21.58 24.65
CA THR A 399 5.96 -21.30 23.33
C THR A 399 7.33 -20.62 23.48
N SER A 400 8.35 -21.21 22.86
CA SER A 400 9.68 -20.58 22.73
C SER A 400 9.63 -19.49 21.66
N PHE A 401 9.33 -18.25 22.05
CA PHE A 401 9.41 -17.09 21.16
C PHE A 401 10.86 -16.84 20.71
N LYS A 402 11.10 -16.78 19.39
CA LYS A 402 12.46 -16.61 18.83
C LYS A 402 12.62 -15.33 18.00
N THR A 403 11.52 -14.77 17.51
CA THR A 403 11.51 -13.62 16.61
C THR A 403 10.61 -12.50 17.12
N SER A 404 10.81 -11.27 16.65
CA SER A 404 9.91 -10.14 16.97
C SER A 404 8.47 -10.42 16.54
N SER A 405 8.28 -11.18 15.45
CA SER A 405 6.97 -11.58 14.96
C SER A 405 6.25 -12.47 15.98
N ASP A 406 6.93 -13.44 16.59
CA ASP A 406 6.32 -14.33 17.58
C ASP A 406 5.79 -13.54 18.78
N PHE A 407 6.49 -12.47 19.19
CA PHE A 407 6.02 -11.59 20.26
C PHE A 407 4.88 -10.67 19.85
N THR A 408 4.81 -10.27 18.59
CA THR A 408 3.63 -9.53 18.10
C THR A 408 2.35 -10.30 18.37
N SER A 409 2.38 -11.63 18.30
CA SER A 409 1.25 -12.50 18.63
C SER A 409 0.78 -12.35 20.09
N LEU A 410 1.71 -12.23 21.04
CA LEU A 410 1.42 -11.96 22.44
C LEU A 410 0.79 -10.56 22.62
N PHE A 411 1.31 -9.55 21.93
CA PHE A 411 0.76 -8.19 22.02
C PHE A 411 -0.63 -8.04 21.40
N VAL A 412 -0.91 -8.76 20.31
CA VAL A 412 -2.25 -8.87 19.74
C VAL A 412 -3.22 -9.37 20.81
N LEU A 413 -2.88 -10.45 21.51
CA LEU A 413 -3.72 -10.98 22.59
C LEU A 413 -3.89 -10.01 23.74
N VAL A 414 -2.81 -9.35 24.20
CA VAL A 414 -2.89 -8.33 25.27
C VAL A 414 -3.88 -7.22 24.90
N LYS A 415 -3.80 -6.72 23.66
CA LYS A 415 -4.70 -5.69 23.15
C LYS A 415 -6.15 -6.18 23.16
N GLU A 416 -6.42 -7.33 22.56
CA GLU A 416 -7.78 -7.88 22.45
C GLU A 416 -8.38 -8.22 23.82
N PHE A 417 -7.59 -8.78 24.74
CA PHE A 417 -8.02 -9.03 26.13
C PHE A 417 -8.29 -7.74 26.90
N THR A 418 -7.53 -6.67 26.63
CA THR A 418 -7.77 -5.35 27.21
C THR A 418 -9.11 -4.79 26.74
N GLU A 419 -9.42 -4.88 25.45
CA GLU A 419 -10.71 -4.44 24.90
C GLU A 419 -11.89 -5.23 25.48
N GLN A 420 -11.69 -6.50 25.83
CA GLN A 420 -12.69 -7.37 26.47
C GLN A 420 -12.68 -7.32 28.02
N ASN A 421 -11.91 -6.44 28.65
CA ASN A 421 -11.77 -6.33 30.11
C ASN A 421 -11.35 -7.62 30.85
N ARG A 422 -10.53 -8.47 30.21
CA ARG A 422 -10.08 -9.77 30.74
C ARG A 422 -8.84 -9.64 31.63
N LYS A 423 -9.03 -9.15 32.85
CA LYS A 423 -7.95 -8.71 33.76
C LYS A 423 -6.94 -9.81 34.12
N ASP A 424 -7.40 -11.04 34.35
CA ASP A 424 -6.53 -12.14 34.79
C ASP A 424 -5.59 -12.61 33.67
N GLU A 425 -6.10 -12.70 32.44
CA GLU A 425 -5.31 -13.03 31.25
C GLU A 425 -4.32 -11.93 30.90
N ILE A 426 -4.73 -10.66 31.03
CA ILE A 426 -3.82 -9.52 30.86
C ILE A 426 -2.69 -9.62 31.87
N ALA A 427 -2.98 -9.90 33.15
CA ALA A 427 -1.96 -10.05 34.17
C ALA A 427 -0.95 -11.15 33.81
N LYS A 428 -1.41 -12.33 33.37
CA LYS A 428 -0.55 -13.43 32.90
C LYS A 428 0.28 -13.04 31.68
N ALA A 429 -0.34 -12.43 30.66
CA ALA A 429 0.36 -12.04 29.44
C ALA A 429 1.43 -10.98 29.72
N VAL A 430 1.10 -10.04 30.60
CA VAL A 430 2.00 -8.98 31.00
C VAL A 430 3.13 -9.53 31.89
N GLU A 431 2.89 -10.56 32.70
CA GLU A 431 3.96 -11.28 33.41
C GLU A 431 4.96 -11.93 32.44
N ILE A 432 4.47 -12.54 31.35
CA ILE A 432 5.32 -13.09 30.27
C ILE A 432 6.13 -11.96 29.61
N VAL A 433 5.50 -10.82 29.30
CA VAL A 433 6.19 -9.64 28.74
C VAL A 433 7.25 -9.09 29.71
N ALA A 434 6.96 -9.07 31.01
CA ALA A 434 7.89 -8.56 32.03
C ALA A 434 9.13 -9.46 32.20
N LYS A 435 8.98 -10.77 31.97
CA LYS A 435 10.08 -11.75 32.00
C LYS A 435 10.83 -11.87 30.68
N LEU A 436 10.32 -11.26 29.60
CA LEU A 436 10.94 -11.32 28.29
C LEU A 436 12.28 -10.60 28.28
N LYS A 437 13.38 -11.30 28.01
CA LYS A 437 14.66 -10.67 27.64
C LYS A 437 14.76 -10.55 26.12
N VAL A 438 14.84 -9.33 25.59
CA VAL A 438 14.92 -9.08 24.14
C VAL A 438 16.36 -9.20 23.66
N ASP A 439 16.62 -10.16 22.77
CA ASP A 439 17.94 -10.33 22.17
C ASP A 439 18.25 -9.19 21.19
N SER A 440 19.49 -8.72 21.17
CA SER A 440 19.95 -7.63 20.29
C SER A 440 19.78 -7.92 18.78
N SER A 441 19.69 -9.20 18.39
CA SER A 441 19.40 -9.65 17.03
C SER A 441 17.99 -9.25 16.57
N PHE A 442 17.06 -8.97 17.50
CA PHE A 442 15.69 -8.60 17.17
C PHE A 442 15.60 -7.32 16.36
N CYS A 443 16.58 -6.43 16.52
CA CYS A 443 16.65 -5.16 15.78
C CYS A 443 16.84 -5.35 14.28
N ARG A 444 17.18 -6.56 13.82
CA ARG A 444 17.32 -6.90 12.39
C ARG A 444 15.98 -7.19 11.72
N TYR A 445 14.92 -7.43 12.48
CA TYR A 445 13.60 -7.73 11.92
C TYR A 445 12.84 -6.46 11.53
N LYS A 446 12.11 -6.54 10.41
CA LYS A 446 11.34 -5.42 9.84
C LYS A 446 10.30 -4.85 10.83
N ASP A 447 9.72 -5.70 11.67
CA ASP A 447 8.63 -5.34 12.57
C ASP A 447 9.12 -4.90 13.97
N PHE A 448 10.43 -4.64 14.14
CA PHE A 448 11.01 -4.30 15.44
C PHE A 448 10.39 -3.04 16.07
N HIS A 449 10.12 -1.99 15.28
CA HIS A 449 9.48 -0.77 15.81
C HIS A 449 8.07 -1.04 16.34
N VAL A 450 7.29 -1.87 15.65
CA VAL A 450 5.94 -2.29 16.09
C VAL A 450 6.01 -3.12 17.36
N PHE A 451 7.02 -3.99 17.47
CA PHE A 451 7.30 -4.73 18.70
C PHE A 451 7.60 -3.77 19.87
N VAL A 452 8.49 -2.79 19.69
CA VAL A 452 8.86 -1.82 20.74
C VAL A 452 7.64 -1.02 21.18
N GLU A 453 6.83 -0.51 20.25
CA GLU A 453 5.63 0.27 20.59
C GLU A 453 4.66 -0.53 21.48
N ASN A 454 4.38 -1.77 21.10
CA ASN A 454 3.47 -2.64 21.86
C ASN A 454 4.06 -3.07 23.20
N TYR A 455 5.37 -3.36 23.25
CA TYR A 455 6.08 -3.66 24.49
C TYR A 455 5.96 -2.48 25.48
N LEU A 456 6.18 -1.25 25.02
CA LEU A 456 6.08 -0.06 25.86
C LEU A 456 4.65 0.15 26.39
N LYS A 457 3.62 -0.12 25.59
CA LYS A 457 2.21 -0.06 26.04
C LYS A 457 1.93 -1.07 27.16
N ALA A 458 2.39 -2.31 27.01
CA ALA A 458 2.23 -3.35 28.03
C ALA A 458 2.97 -3.01 29.34
N VAL A 459 4.21 -2.51 29.24
CA VAL A 459 5.05 -2.21 30.40
C VAL A 459 4.63 -0.95 31.16
N LYS A 460 3.99 0.04 30.52
CA LYS A 460 3.46 1.23 31.21
C LYS A 460 2.49 0.88 32.36
N GLY A 461 1.75 -0.23 32.25
CA GLY A 461 0.82 -0.70 33.29
C GLY A 461 1.48 -1.43 34.47
N LEU A 462 2.80 -1.64 34.46
CA LEU A 462 3.49 -2.56 35.38
C LEU A 462 4.21 -1.93 36.57
N GLU A 463 3.74 -0.78 37.04
CA GLU A 463 4.43 0.04 38.04
C GLU A 463 4.83 -0.70 39.35
N ASN A 464 4.18 -1.82 39.67
CA ASN A 464 4.34 -2.61 40.90
C ASN A 464 4.95 -4.01 40.71
N THR A 465 5.45 -4.37 39.53
CA THR A 465 6.03 -5.71 39.31
C THR A 465 7.40 -5.93 39.95
N GLU A 466 7.69 -7.17 40.33
CA GLU A 466 8.97 -7.60 40.91
C GLU A 466 10.11 -7.67 39.87
N ASN A 467 9.80 -7.95 38.59
CA ASN A 467 10.78 -8.13 37.50
C ASN A 467 11.29 -6.82 36.88
N LYS A 468 11.70 -5.86 37.71
CA LYS A 468 12.18 -4.53 37.26
C LYS A 468 13.50 -4.59 36.47
N SER A 469 14.35 -5.58 36.74
CA SER A 469 15.68 -5.69 36.11
C SER A 469 15.61 -5.98 34.61
N VAL A 470 14.81 -6.97 34.20
CA VAL A 470 14.65 -7.37 32.79
C VAL A 470 14.04 -6.23 31.97
N VAL A 471 13.03 -5.56 32.51
CA VAL A 471 12.41 -4.39 31.88
C VAL A 471 13.44 -3.28 31.66
N CYS A 472 14.26 -2.96 32.67
CA CYS A 472 15.34 -1.98 32.56
C CYS A 472 16.39 -2.39 31.50
N GLU A 473 16.76 -3.67 31.41
CA GLU A 473 17.67 -4.18 30.38
C GLU A 473 17.11 -3.97 28.97
N ASN A 474 15.83 -4.28 28.75
CA ASN A 474 15.17 -4.08 27.46
C ASN A 474 15.07 -2.58 27.09
N LEU A 475 14.65 -1.73 28.03
CA LEU A 475 14.61 -0.28 27.83
C LEU A 475 16.00 0.26 27.46
N TYR A 476 17.04 -0.17 28.18
CA TYR A 476 18.42 0.22 27.86
C TYR A 476 18.85 -0.22 26.45
N MET A 477 18.44 -1.41 26.01
CA MET A 477 18.69 -1.91 24.66
C MET A 477 17.97 -1.05 23.61
N PHE A 478 16.69 -0.73 23.82
CA PHE A 478 15.93 0.14 22.91
C PHE A 478 16.54 1.55 22.80
N LEU A 479 17.01 2.11 23.91
CA LEU A 479 17.74 3.38 23.95
C LEU A 479 19.07 3.29 23.21
N THR A 480 19.80 2.17 23.35
CA THR A 480 21.05 1.92 22.60
C THR A 480 20.80 1.86 21.09
N LYS A 481 19.64 1.36 20.66
CA LYS A 481 19.21 1.31 19.26
C LYS A 481 18.45 2.56 18.80
N ASN A 482 18.30 3.55 19.68
CA ASN A 482 17.56 4.80 19.45
C ASN A 482 16.16 4.57 18.84
N SER A 483 15.49 3.49 19.25
CA SER A 483 14.17 3.10 18.72
C SER A 483 13.08 3.81 19.51
N LEU A 484 12.21 4.57 18.84
CA LEU A 484 11.12 5.34 19.49
C LEU A 484 11.64 6.16 20.69
N PRO A 485 12.62 7.06 20.48
CA PRO A 485 13.42 7.63 21.56
C PRO A 485 12.58 8.40 22.59
N GLU A 486 11.50 9.04 22.17
CA GLU A 486 10.62 9.79 23.06
C GLU A 486 9.74 8.86 23.91
N GLU A 487 9.12 7.85 23.29
CA GLU A 487 8.25 6.90 23.96
C GLU A 487 9.02 6.03 24.94
N VAL A 488 10.20 5.53 24.54
CA VAL A 488 11.08 4.76 25.42
C VAL A 488 11.57 5.62 26.59
N SER A 489 11.88 6.90 26.36
CA SER A 489 12.29 7.81 27.43
C SER A 489 11.18 8.06 28.44
N LYS A 490 9.94 8.30 27.97
CA LYS A 490 8.77 8.47 28.84
C LYS A 490 8.55 7.27 29.76
N VAL A 491 8.68 6.04 29.22
CA VAL A 491 8.58 4.82 30.04
C VAL A 491 9.79 4.69 30.98
N SER A 492 11.00 5.01 30.51
CA SER A 492 12.22 4.95 31.32
C SER A 492 12.14 5.82 32.58
N TRP A 493 11.48 6.99 32.51
CA TRP A 493 11.31 7.86 33.69
C TRP A 493 10.56 7.19 34.84
N ILE A 494 9.65 6.26 34.56
CA ILE A 494 8.92 5.47 35.58
C ILE A 494 9.90 4.59 36.39
N PHE A 495 10.92 4.05 35.72
CA PHE A 495 11.87 3.10 36.30
C PHE A 495 13.14 3.74 36.86
N ILE A 496 13.55 4.92 36.37
CA ILE A 496 14.73 5.65 36.85
C ILE A 496 14.67 5.92 38.35
N ASN A 497 13.50 6.30 38.88
CA ASN A 497 13.36 6.57 40.30
C ASN A 497 13.37 5.29 41.16
N LYS A 498 13.01 4.15 40.56
CA LYS A 498 12.80 2.86 41.23
C LYS A 498 14.00 1.91 41.14
N ASN A 499 14.94 2.11 40.21
CA ASN A 499 16.10 1.23 40.00
C ASN A 499 17.40 2.05 39.88
N GLU A 500 18.23 1.99 40.92
CA GLU A 500 19.49 2.74 40.99
C GLU A 500 20.51 2.32 39.93
N GLY A 501 20.65 1.01 39.70
CA GLY A 501 21.59 0.48 38.71
C GLY A 501 21.26 0.96 37.30
N PHE A 502 19.96 0.98 36.97
CA PHE A 502 19.47 1.52 35.70
C PHE A 502 19.71 3.03 35.60
N ALA A 503 19.38 3.81 36.64
CA ALA A 503 19.63 5.26 36.67
C ALA A 503 21.12 5.60 36.49
N ALA A 504 22.01 4.85 37.15
CA ALA A 504 23.46 4.99 37.02
C ALA A 504 23.95 4.61 35.62
N GLN A 505 23.37 3.57 35.02
CA GLN A 505 23.71 3.13 33.68
C GLN A 505 23.31 4.15 32.61
N LEU A 506 22.13 4.77 32.74
CA LEU A 506 21.68 5.85 31.84
C LEU A 506 22.55 7.10 32.00
N ALA A 507 22.88 7.51 33.23
CA ALA A 507 23.73 8.66 33.48
C ALA A 507 25.13 8.49 32.87
N ARG A 508 25.72 7.29 32.95
CA ARG A 508 26.99 6.97 32.29
C ARG A 508 26.89 6.97 30.76
N SER A 509 25.75 6.53 30.22
CA SER A 509 25.56 6.37 28.78
C SER A 509 25.18 7.67 28.05
N ILE A 510 24.91 8.75 28.77
CA ILE A 510 24.57 10.07 28.19
C ILE A 510 25.66 10.58 27.23
N GLY A 511 26.93 10.20 27.46
CA GLY A 511 28.07 10.57 26.61
C GLY A 511 27.98 10.06 25.17
N ARG A 512 27.10 9.09 24.89
CA ARG A 512 26.83 8.62 23.51
C ARG A 512 26.11 9.66 22.64
N GLY A 513 25.48 10.68 23.25
CA GLY A 513 24.87 11.80 22.53
C GLY A 513 23.62 11.46 21.70
N THR A 514 23.02 10.28 21.86
CA THR A 514 21.79 9.91 21.14
C THR A 514 20.55 10.52 21.79
N GLU A 515 19.51 10.78 20.99
CA GLU A 515 18.25 11.38 21.47
C GLU A 515 17.67 10.59 22.66
N GLY A 516 17.55 9.26 22.55
CA GLY A 516 17.00 8.44 23.63
C GLY A 516 17.78 8.56 24.95
N PHE A 517 19.11 8.53 24.92
CA PHE A 517 19.90 8.65 26.17
C PHE A 517 19.84 10.05 26.77
N ILE A 518 19.75 11.09 25.95
CA ILE A 518 19.58 12.45 26.42
C ILE A 518 18.19 12.62 27.04
N LEU A 519 17.11 12.28 26.31
CA LEU A 519 15.74 12.44 26.80
C LEU A 519 15.44 11.61 28.05
N SER A 520 15.92 10.35 28.13
CA SER A 520 15.70 9.50 29.30
C SER A 520 16.35 10.06 30.57
N ASN A 521 17.44 10.82 30.48
CA ASN A 521 18.10 11.42 31.64
C ASN A 521 17.47 12.74 32.12
N SER A 522 16.47 13.30 31.41
CA SER A 522 15.85 14.59 31.79
C SER A 522 15.24 14.59 33.20
N ARG A 523 14.79 13.43 33.69
CA ARG A 523 14.20 13.22 35.03
C ARG A 523 15.08 12.39 35.96
N ASN A 524 16.37 12.27 35.66
CA ASN A 524 17.30 11.51 36.50
C ASN A 524 17.80 12.36 37.68
N GLU A 525 16.96 12.48 38.71
CA GLU A 525 17.24 13.30 39.90
C GLU A 525 18.47 12.81 40.68
N ARG A 526 18.70 11.49 40.72
CA ARG A 526 19.82 10.87 41.47
C ARG A 526 21.19 11.31 40.93
N TYR A 527 21.31 11.47 39.62
CA TYR A 527 22.56 11.83 38.94
C TYR A 527 22.48 13.24 38.32
N LYS A 528 21.67 14.13 38.90
CA LYS A 528 21.36 15.44 38.34
C LYS A 528 22.59 16.29 38.00
N ASP A 529 23.61 16.29 38.85
CA ASP A 529 24.80 17.14 38.66
C ASP A 529 25.68 16.62 37.51
N GLN A 530 25.78 15.29 37.37
CA GLN A 530 26.47 14.65 36.26
C GLN A 530 25.74 14.93 34.93
N VAL A 531 24.41 14.77 34.92
CA VAL A 531 23.57 15.05 33.75
C VAL A 531 23.66 16.52 33.35
N ARG A 532 23.55 17.44 34.32
CA ARG A 532 23.70 18.88 34.12
C ARG A 532 25.04 19.25 33.48
N LYS A 533 26.15 18.73 34.03
CA LYS A 533 27.49 18.95 33.47
C LYS A 533 27.57 18.52 32.01
N LYS A 534 26.98 17.37 31.67
CA LYS A 534 26.96 16.84 30.30
C LYS A 534 26.04 17.63 29.37
N TYR A 535 24.89 18.10 29.83
CA TYR A 535 24.03 18.99 29.05
C TYR A 535 24.71 20.31 28.71
N LEU A 536 25.38 20.94 29.68
CA LEU A 536 26.14 22.17 29.44
C LEU A 536 27.30 21.94 28.46
N GLU A 537 28.01 20.81 28.58
CA GLU A 537 29.04 20.40 27.62
C GLU A 537 28.49 20.26 26.20
N PHE A 538 27.35 19.57 26.03
CA PHE A 538 26.69 19.40 24.74
C PHE A 538 26.14 20.71 24.16
N LEU A 539 25.58 21.60 24.98
CA LEU A 539 25.11 22.91 24.52
C LEU A 539 26.25 23.79 24.00
N ARG A 540 27.43 23.70 24.64
CA ARG A 540 28.64 24.43 24.22
C ARG A 540 29.27 23.82 22.98
N ASN A 541 29.55 22.51 23.00
CA ASN A 541 30.45 21.85 22.05
C ASN A 541 29.77 20.84 21.10
N GLY A 542 28.50 20.49 21.34
CA GLY A 542 27.77 19.49 20.55
C GLY A 542 27.38 19.99 19.15
N ASN A 543 27.06 19.05 18.26
CA ASN A 543 26.47 19.38 16.96
C ASN A 543 25.00 19.83 17.12
N ILE A 544 24.40 20.34 16.04
CA ILE A 544 23.05 20.93 16.08
C ILE A 544 21.97 19.94 16.56
N ASP A 545 22.07 18.66 16.18
CA ASP A 545 21.13 17.62 16.60
C ASP A 545 21.26 17.34 18.11
N THR A 546 22.49 17.20 18.61
CA THR A 546 22.74 16.99 20.04
C THR A 546 22.22 18.17 20.86
N LYS A 547 22.48 19.40 20.42
CA LYS A 547 21.94 20.62 21.06
C LYS A 547 20.41 20.60 21.07
N THR A 548 19.78 20.19 19.97
CA THR A 548 18.33 20.03 19.86
C THR A 548 17.80 19.02 20.88
N TYR A 549 18.41 17.84 20.98
CA TYR A 549 18.00 16.81 21.93
C TYR A 549 18.13 17.27 23.38
N VAL A 550 19.21 17.99 23.71
CA VAL A 550 19.42 18.54 25.05
C VAL A 550 18.39 19.62 25.35
N MET A 551 18.10 20.52 24.41
CA MET A 551 17.06 21.52 24.58
C MET A 551 15.69 20.88 24.80
N LYS A 552 15.39 19.80 24.06
CA LYS A 552 14.20 18.98 24.26
C LYS A 552 14.14 18.38 25.68
N ALA A 553 15.25 17.83 26.16
CA ALA A 553 15.35 17.30 27.51
C ALA A 553 15.19 18.39 28.60
N ILE A 554 15.72 19.59 28.38
CA ILE A 554 15.63 20.72 29.31
C ILE A 554 14.18 21.12 29.53
N TRP A 555 13.40 21.35 28.46
CA TRP A 555 12.00 21.74 28.64
C TRP A 555 11.16 20.61 29.25
N LEU A 556 11.41 19.34 28.89
CA LEU A 556 10.73 18.18 29.50
C LEU A 556 11.04 18.00 30.99
N SER A 557 12.22 18.46 31.44
CA SER A 557 12.63 18.45 32.85
C SER A 557 12.05 19.60 33.66
N GLY A 558 11.67 20.71 33.01
CA GLY A 558 11.25 21.95 33.66
C GLY A 558 12.39 22.79 34.24
N ARG A 559 13.66 22.36 34.17
CA ARG A 559 14.81 23.05 34.78
C ARG A 559 15.36 24.22 33.95
N VAL A 560 14.49 25.06 33.41
CA VAL A 560 14.87 26.07 32.41
C VAL A 560 15.76 27.19 32.96
N LYS A 561 15.63 27.55 34.24
CA LYS A 561 16.42 28.62 34.89
C LYS A 561 17.92 28.40 34.81
N GLU A 562 18.37 27.14 34.82
CA GLU A 562 19.79 26.81 34.76
C GLU A 562 20.41 26.99 33.37
N TYR A 563 19.59 27.15 32.34
CA TYR A 563 20.00 27.13 30.92
C TYR A 563 19.51 28.35 30.15
N GLU A 564 19.08 29.41 30.83
CA GLU A 564 18.47 30.60 30.23
C GLU A 564 19.30 31.20 29.08
N GLU A 565 20.60 31.44 29.28
CA GLU A 565 21.50 31.95 28.24
C GLU A 565 21.55 31.02 27.01
N HIS A 566 21.52 29.70 27.24
CA HIS A 566 21.54 28.71 26.18
C HIS A 566 20.20 28.60 25.45
N ILE A 567 19.08 28.82 26.13
CA ILE A 567 17.75 28.92 25.52
C ILE A 567 17.71 30.12 24.58
N ILE A 568 18.15 31.30 25.04
CA ILE A 568 18.22 32.52 24.22
C ILE A 568 19.16 32.31 23.03
N SER A 569 20.34 31.73 23.24
CA SER A 569 21.27 31.40 22.16
C SER A 569 20.67 30.41 21.15
N GLY A 570 19.86 29.46 21.61
CA GLY A 570 19.14 28.51 20.78
C GLY A 570 18.05 29.19 19.93
N LEU A 571 17.35 30.17 20.48
CA LEU A 571 16.35 30.98 19.77
C LEU A 571 16.97 31.84 18.65
N GLU A 572 18.20 32.32 18.84
CA GLU A 572 18.94 33.05 17.79
C GLU A 572 19.67 32.13 16.80
N ASN A 573 19.66 30.80 17.01
CA ASN A 573 20.46 29.90 16.19
C ASN A 573 19.84 29.66 14.81
N TYR A 574 20.40 30.30 13.79
CA TYR A 574 20.02 30.13 12.39
C TYR A 574 21.19 29.61 11.57
N TYR A 575 21.45 28.32 11.71
CA TYR A 575 22.46 27.60 10.94
C TYR A 575 21.81 26.93 9.73
N VAL A 576 22.38 27.17 8.56
CA VAL A 576 21.92 26.65 7.26
C VAL A 576 23.06 25.82 6.66
N ASP A 577 22.74 24.65 6.13
CA ASP A 577 23.66 23.83 5.33
C ASP A 577 23.08 23.57 3.93
N SER A 578 23.72 22.69 3.14
CA SER A 578 23.26 22.35 1.78
C SER A 578 21.86 21.73 1.72
N ARG A 579 21.31 21.27 2.85
CA ARG A 579 19.95 20.73 2.99
C ARG A 579 18.95 21.80 3.41
N GLY A 580 19.40 23.04 3.63
CA GLY A 580 18.59 24.16 4.08
C GLY A 580 18.76 24.44 5.57
N ASP A 581 17.68 24.93 6.18
CA ASP A 581 17.65 25.30 7.60
C ASP A 581 17.71 24.05 8.48
N VAL A 582 18.85 23.79 9.12
CA VAL A 582 19.03 22.61 9.97
C VAL A 582 18.89 22.92 11.46
N SER A 583 18.87 24.21 11.83
CA SER A 583 18.69 24.63 13.22
C SER A 583 17.24 24.90 13.62
N PHE A 584 16.27 24.78 12.70
CA PHE A 584 14.85 25.01 13.02
C PHE A 584 14.37 24.13 14.18
N ARG A 585 14.88 22.91 14.32
CA ARG A 585 14.53 22.02 15.44
C ARG A 585 15.06 22.57 16.76
N LEU A 586 16.30 23.04 16.81
CA LEU A 586 16.85 23.69 18.00
C LEU A 586 16.02 24.91 18.39
N ARG A 587 15.66 25.77 17.42
CA ARG A 587 14.79 26.93 17.67
C ARG A 587 13.40 26.54 18.17
N ARG A 588 12.80 25.49 17.59
CA ARG A 588 11.53 24.93 18.05
C ARG A 588 11.60 24.50 19.51
N GLU A 589 12.59 23.69 19.88
CA GLU A 589 12.72 23.22 21.26
C GLU A 589 13.09 24.35 22.22
N SER A 590 13.85 25.35 21.76
CA SER A 590 14.17 26.55 22.56
C SER A 590 12.94 27.43 22.78
N LEU A 591 12.03 27.50 21.80
CA LEU A 591 10.74 28.16 21.95
C LEU A 591 9.87 27.44 22.98
N MET A 592 9.82 26.10 22.94
CA MET A 592 9.10 25.33 23.96
C MET A 592 9.68 25.58 25.35
N ALA A 593 11.01 25.62 25.47
CA ALA A 593 11.69 25.92 26.73
C ALA A 593 11.40 27.34 27.22
N SER A 594 11.34 28.33 26.33
CA SER A 594 11.13 29.74 26.74
C SER A 594 9.73 29.99 27.30
N PHE A 595 8.72 29.21 26.90
CA PHE A 595 7.38 29.28 27.51
C PHE A 595 7.36 28.85 28.99
N LEU A 596 8.36 28.09 29.44
CA LEU A 596 8.52 27.69 30.85
C LEU A 596 9.34 28.69 31.67
N MET A 597 9.96 29.70 31.02
CA MET A 597 10.71 30.74 31.72
C MET A 597 9.76 31.71 32.42
N ASP A 598 10.23 32.35 33.49
CA ASP A 598 9.45 33.36 34.23
C ASP A 598 9.22 34.62 33.36
N ASP A 599 10.16 34.95 32.47
CA ASP A 599 10.06 36.10 31.56
C ASP A 599 9.17 35.81 30.34
N ASN A 600 7.96 36.36 30.36
CA ASN A 600 6.99 36.25 29.26
C ASN A 600 7.39 37.08 28.02
N LEU A 601 8.30 38.05 28.16
CA LEU A 601 8.73 38.90 27.06
C LEU A 601 9.58 38.12 26.05
N VAL A 602 10.47 37.25 26.52
CA VAL A 602 11.31 36.41 25.65
C VAL A 602 10.44 35.49 24.79
N SER A 603 9.57 34.70 25.41
CA SER A 603 8.74 33.74 24.67
C SER A 603 7.81 34.42 23.66
N SER A 604 7.13 35.50 24.04
CA SER A 604 6.24 36.24 23.15
C SER A 604 6.96 36.91 21.97
N ARG A 605 8.16 37.46 22.17
CA ARG A 605 8.99 38.06 21.10
C ARG A 605 9.36 37.05 20.03
N TYR A 606 9.97 35.93 20.42
CA TYR A 606 10.38 34.90 19.47
C TYR A 606 9.20 34.14 18.87
N PHE A 607 8.10 33.99 19.62
CA PHE A 607 6.86 33.45 19.07
C PHE A 607 6.38 34.26 17.87
N VAL A 608 6.30 35.60 17.99
CA VAL A 608 5.88 36.48 16.89
C VAL A 608 6.86 36.42 15.71
N ARG A 609 8.17 36.38 15.98
CA ARG A 609 9.18 36.18 14.93
C ARG A 609 8.96 34.88 14.17
N TYR A 610 8.72 33.78 14.87
CA TYR A 610 8.54 32.45 14.29
C TYR A 610 7.19 32.25 13.62
N PHE A 611 6.18 33.03 14.02
CA PHE A 611 4.86 33.06 13.39
C PHE A 611 4.94 33.46 11.90
N VAL A 612 5.95 34.24 11.52
CA VAL A 612 6.23 34.70 10.15
C VAL A 612 7.61 34.28 9.65
N ASP A 613 8.20 33.23 10.23
CA ASP A 613 9.52 32.70 9.83
C ASP A 613 9.42 31.89 8.54
N LYS A 614 10.53 31.76 7.81
CA LYS A 614 10.58 31.00 6.56
C LYS A 614 10.20 29.53 6.73
N SER A 615 10.52 28.96 7.90
CA SER A 615 10.26 27.56 8.19
C SER A 615 8.77 27.35 8.43
N LYS A 616 8.12 26.74 7.45
CA LYS A 616 6.72 26.32 7.57
C LYS A 616 6.51 25.48 8.84
N THR A 617 7.45 24.60 9.18
CA THR A 617 7.39 23.77 10.39
C THR A 617 7.30 24.59 11.68
N LEU A 618 7.98 25.75 11.76
CA LEU A 618 7.89 26.65 12.91
C LEU A 618 6.59 27.45 12.91
N ARG A 619 6.16 27.98 11.75
CA ARG A 619 4.86 28.67 11.63
C ARG A 619 3.71 27.77 12.04
N ASP A 620 3.66 26.57 11.47
CA ASP A 620 2.67 25.55 11.79
C ASP A 620 2.72 25.19 13.29
N GLU A 621 3.88 25.27 13.95
CA GLU A 621 3.99 24.98 15.39
C GLU A 621 3.33 26.10 16.19
N CYS A 622 3.59 27.36 15.82
CA CYS A 622 2.97 28.50 16.46
C CYS A 622 1.43 28.49 16.31
N ILE A 623 0.93 28.09 15.13
CA ILE A 623 -0.51 27.89 14.91
C ILE A 623 -1.06 26.78 15.82
N LEU A 624 -0.38 25.63 15.90
CA LEU A 624 -0.81 24.53 16.76
C LEU A 624 -0.80 24.91 18.24
N LEU A 625 0.21 25.64 18.70
CA LEU A 625 0.25 26.18 20.06
C LEU A 625 -0.98 27.02 20.35
N CYS A 626 -1.36 27.94 19.45
CA CYS A 626 -2.57 28.74 19.63
C CYS A 626 -3.85 27.91 19.62
N ARG A 627 -3.98 26.96 18.69
CA ARG A 627 -5.16 26.08 18.59
C ARG A 627 -5.33 25.23 19.85
N ASN A 628 -4.26 24.55 20.27
CA ASN A 628 -4.29 23.63 21.40
C ASN A 628 -4.37 24.34 22.76
N SER A 629 -4.00 25.62 22.81
CA SER A 629 -4.14 26.47 24.01
C SER A 629 -5.48 27.23 24.04
N GLY A 630 -6.40 26.94 23.11
CA GLY A 630 -7.73 27.54 23.06
C GLY A 630 -7.77 29.00 22.60
N ILE A 631 -6.70 29.51 21.98
CA ILE A 631 -6.64 30.89 21.44
C ILE A 631 -7.35 30.96 20.09
N PHE A 632 -7.17 29.93 19.25
CA PHE A 632 -7.89 29.81 17.99
C PHE A 632 -8.99 28.75 18.14
N PRO A 633 -10.29 29.13 18.02
CA PRO A 633 -11.38 28.21 18.27
C PRO A 633 -11.54 27.12 17.21
N GLU A 634 -11.23 27.40 15.94
CA GLU A 634 -11.39 26.44 14.82
C GLU A 634 -10.48 26.78 13.62
N GLY A 635 -10.39 25.89 12.62
CA GLY A 635 -9.56 26.06 11.43
C GLY A 635 -8.18 25.39 11.50
N PHE A 636 -7.40 25.56 10.43
CA PHE A 636 -6.04 25.04 10.27
C PHE A 636 -5.95 23.49 10.25
N GLU A 637 -7.00 22.80 9.79
CA GLU A 637 -7.09 21.34 9.70
C GLU A 637 -6.09 20.73 8.70
N TYR A 638 -5.55 21.56 7.80
CA TYR A 638 -4.47 21.19 6.88
C TYR A 638 -3.16 20.83 7.60
N ILE A 639 -3.03 21.16 8.89
CA ILE A 639 -1.90 20.78 9.73
C ILE A 639 -2.18 19.41 10.37
N HIS A 640 -1.80 18.33 9.68
CA HIS A 640 -2.07 16.94 10.07
C HIS A 640 -1.15 16.36 11.15
N ARG A 641 -0.76 17.17 12.14
CA ARG A 641 0.06 16.71 13.28
C ARG A 641 -0.53 17.15 14.61
N GLU A 642 -0.32 16.33 15.64
CA GLU A 642 -0.53 16.75 17.02
C GLU A 642 0.55 17.77 17.41
N GLY A 643 0.16 18.77 18.20
CA GLY A 643 1.06 19.80 18.69
C GLY A 643 0.97 19.92 20.21
N TYR A 644 1.81 20.77 20.79
CA TYR A 644 1.78 21.04 22.22
C TYR A 644 0.74 22.11 22.56
N SER A 645 0.34 22.18 23.84
CA SER A 645 -0.35 23.33 24.43
C SER A 645 0.61 24.06 25.38
N VAL A 646 0.40 25.36 25.53
CA VAL A 646 1.12 26.21 26.47
C VAL A 646 0.14 26.98 27.34
N ASP A 647 0.60 27.49 28.47
CA ASP A 647 -0.22 28.42 29.26
C ASP A 647 -0.52 29.67 28.42
N SER A 648 -1.81 29.91 28.16
CA SER A 648 -2.27 31.03 27.34
C SER A 648 -1.88 32.40 27.94
N SER A 649 -1.60 32.45 29.25
CA SER A 649 -1.08 33.65 29.92
C SER A 649 0.28 34.11 29.35
N LYS A 650 1.09 33.18 28.82
CA LYS A 650 2.38 33.48 28.18
C LYS A 650 2.25 34.24 26.86
N LEU A 651 1.10 34.15 26.19
CA LEU A 651 0.81 34.84 24.94
C LEU A 651 -0.03 36.11 25.15
N ARG A 652 -0.28 36.53 26.40
CA ARG A 652 -1.09 37.71 26.71
C ARG A 652 -0.54 39.00 26.09
N LEU A 653 0.79 39.15 26.01
CA LEU A 653 1.42 40.34 25.42
C LEU A 653 1.15 40.48 23.91
N VAL A 654 0.72 39.40 23.25
CA VAL A 654 0.49 39.37 21.80
C VAL A 654 -0.95 38.98 21.46
N SER A 655 -1.86 38.96 22.45
CA SER A 655 -3.26 38.53 22.25
C SER A 655 -4.01 39.44 21.27
N GLY A 656 -3.71 40.75 21.27
CA GLY A 656 -4.28 41.70 20.30
C GLY A 656 -3.92 41.35 18.86
N PHE A 657 -2.65 41.00 18.62
CA PHE A 657 -2.17 40.50 17.33
C PHE A 657 -2.84 39.17 16.96
N LEU A 658 -2.93 38.21 17.88
CA LEU A 658 -3.51 36.89 17.59
C LEU A 658 -5.00 36.95 17.26
N ASN A 659 -5.77 37.78 17.98
CA ASN A 659 -7.19 38.00 17.69
C ASN A 659 -7.39 38.66 16.32
N ALA A 660 -6.60 39.69 16.00
CA ALA A 660 -6.66 40.36 14.71
C ALA A 660 -6.24 39.43 13.56
N PHE A 661 -5.19 38.63 13.77
CA PHE A 661 -4.74 37.63 12.83
C PHE A 661 -5.83 36.60 12.55
N TYR A 662 -6.44 36.04 13.60
CA TYR A 662 -7.45 35.00 13.45
C TYR A 662 -8.67 35.49 12.66
N ASN A 663 -9.18 36.68 13.01
CA ASN A 663 -10.32 37.29 12.32
C ASN A 663 -10.00 37.54 10.83
N GLU A 664 -8.82 38.08 10.54
CA GLU A 664 -8.42 38.34 9.16
C GLU A 664 -8.16 37.05 8.37
N PHE A 665 -7.57 36.03 9.00
CA PHE A 665 -7.35 34.73 8.38
C PHE A 665 -8.69 34.08 8.00
N LYS A 666 -9.68 34.09 8.90
CA LYS A 666 -11.02 33.54 8.62
C LYS A 666 -11.74 34.30 7.51
N ARG A 667 -11.62 35.63 7.49
CA ARG A 667 -12.13 36.44 6.37
C ARG A 667 -11.49 36.02 5.05
N LEU A 668 -10.16 35.91 5.00
CA LEU A 668 -9.42 35.48 3.80
C LEU A 668 -9.74 34.05 3.38
N GLU A 669 -9.94 33.14 4.33
CA GLU A 669 -10.36 31.75 4.08
C GLU A 669 -11.74 31.69 3.39
N SER A 670 -12.66 32.59 3.77
CA SER A 670 -13.98 32.69 3.14
C SER A 670 -14.02 33.46 1.82
N GLU A 671 -13.19 34.50 1.66
CA GLU A 671 -13.33 35.48 0.56
C GLU A 671 -12.25 35.35 -0.52
N SER A 672 -11.11 34.73 -0.23
CA SER A 672 -9.95 34.72 -1.13
C SER A 672 -9.69 33.36 -1.75
N LYS A 673 -9.02 33.36 -2.91
CA LYS A 673 -8.46 32.14 -3.55
C LYS A 673 -6.98 31.93 -3.19
N LEU A 674 -6.50 32.58 -2.13
CA LEU A 674 -5.10 32.49 -1.72
C LEU A 674 -4.84 31.11 -1.09
N GLY A 675 -3.66 30.53 -1.35
CA GLY A 675 -3.22 29.35 -0.63
C GLY A 675 -2.90 29.66 0.84
N ASN A 676 -2.90 28.63 1.69
CA ASN A 676 -2.76 28.74 3.15
C ASN A 676 -1.57 29.60 3.60
N ASP A 677 -0.40 29.41 3.01
CA ASP A 677 0.80 30.18 3.36
C ASP A 677 0.64 31.68 3.04
N ARG A 678 0.06 32.02 1.88
CA ARG A 678 -0.19 33.42 1.49
C ARG A 678 -1.25 34.07 2.38
N MET A 679 -2.30 33.32 2.74
CA MET A 679 -3.31 33.80 3.71
C MET A 679 -2.68 34.07 5.08
N LEU A 680 -1.80 33.18 5.55
CA LEU A 680 -1.11 33.34 6.83
C LEU A 680 -0.25 34.60 6.84
N PHE A 681 0.55 34.84 5.80
CA PHE A 681 1.36 36.07 5.70
C PHE A 681 0.49 37.33 5.58
N ALA A 682 -0.55 37.31 4.74
CA ALA A 682 -1.45 38.45 4.57
C ALA A 682 -2.15 38.83 5.89
N ALA A 683 -2.72 37.83 6.58
CA ALA A 683 -3.38 38.03 7.86
C ALA A 683 -2.38 38.51 8.94
N SER A 684 -1.18 37.95 8.96
CA SER A 684 -0.14 38.34 9.93
C SER A 684 0.32 39.79 9.71
N ILE A 685 0.58 40.19 8.47
CA ILE A 685 0.99 41.56 8.13
C ILE A 685 -0.14 42.55 8.42
N ALA A 686 -1.40 42.19 8.13
CA ALA A 686 -2.55 43.02 8.49
C ALA A 686 -2.67 43.21 10.01
N ALA A 687 -2.51 42.13 10.79
CA ALA A 687 -2.60 42.10 12.24
C ALA A 687 -1.43 42.79 12.95
N SER A 688 -0.29 42.98 12.29
CA SER A 688 0.93 43.59 12.86
C SER A 688 0.71 44.96 13.51
N LYS A 689 -0.33 45.71 13.14
CA LYS A 689 -0.71 46.99 13.77
C LYS A 689 -1.06 46.89 15.26
N HIS A 690 -1.33 45.68 15.75
CA HIS A 690 -1.65 45.41 17.15
C HIS A 690 -0.43 44.94 17.97
N LEU A 691 0.77 44.99 17.40
CA LEU A 691 2.00 44.68 18.11
C LEU A 691 2.62 45.96 18.69
N GLU A 692 3.15 45.85 19.91
CA GLU A 692 4.02 46.88 20.49
C GLU A 692 5.37 46.94 19.75
N GLU A 693 6.11 48.04 19.90
CA GLU A 693 7.33 48.32 19.13
C GLU A 693 8.37 47.19 19.19
N GLU A 694 8.54 46.58 20.37
CA GLU A 694 9.49 45.49 20.57
C GLU A 694 9.08 44.19 19.86
N HIS A 695 7.81 43.81 19.90
CA HIS A 695 7.30 42.64 19.17
C HIS A 695 7.18 42.91 17.67
N LEU A 696 6.88 44.14 17.27
CA LEU A 696 6.85 44.54 15.86
C LEU A 696 8.24 44.49 15.24
N LYS A 697 9.30 44.79 16.01
CA LYS A 697 10.69 44.58 15.59
C LYS A 697 10.97 43.11 15.31
N GLU A 698 10.62 42.21 16.23
CA GLU A 698 10.83 40.77 16.05
C GLU A 698 9.96 40.18 14.93
N PHE A 699 8.72 40.66 14.78
CA PHE A 699 7.87 40.37 13.63
C PHE A 699 8.56 40.71 12.31
N LEU A 700 9.09 41.94 12.20
CA LEU A 700 9.79 42.39 11.00
C LEU A 700 11.07 41.56 10.75
N CYS A 701 11.81 41.20 11.80
CA CYS A 701 12.95 40.29 11.67
C CYS A 701 12.54 38.91 11.12
N GLY A 702 11.38 38.39 11.50
CA GLY A 702 10.82 37.17 10.92
C GLY A 702 10.46 37.32 9.44
N VAL A 703 9.76 38.41 9.08
CA VAL A 703 9.42 38.75 7.68
C VAL A 703 10.66 38.88 6.81
N LEU A 704 11.68 39.62 7.28
CA LEU A 704 12.95 39.81 6.57
C LEU A 704 13.71 38.49 6.41
N GLY A 705 13.70 37.65 7.45
CA GLY A 705 14.26 36.30 7.38
C GLY A 705 13.56 35.42 6.33
N THR A 706 12.26 35.63 6.10
CA THR A 706 11.49 34.96 5.05
C THR A 706 11.84 35.50 3.67
N ILE A 707 11.91 36.82 3.48
CA ILE A 707 12.27 37.45 2.20
C ILE A 707 13.65 36.99 1.73
N GLY A 708 14.65 36.98 2.63
CA GLY A 708 16.01 36.59 2.28
C GLY A 708 16.22 35.09 1.98
N SER A 709 15.17 34.27 2.01
CA SER A 709 15.31 32.81 1.93
C SER A 709 14.14 32.08 1.26
N SER A 710 13.15 32.80 0.72
CA SER A 710 11.99 32.20 0.03
C SER A 710 12.13 32.29 -1.48
N ASP A 711 11.28 31.56 -2.21
CA ASP A 711 11.21 31.72 -3.66
C ASP A 711 10.70 33.12 -4.05
N THR A 712 11.03 33.53 -5.28
CA THR A 712 10.70 34.86 -5.81
C THR A 712 9.19 35.16 -5.72
N SER A 713 8.31 34.17 -5.89
CA SER A 713 6.87 34.41 -5.88
C SER A 713 6.35 34.76 -4.49
N LEU A 714 6.80 34.06 -3.46
CA LEU A 714 6.45 34.38 -2.08
C LEU A 714 7.10 35.70 -1.64
N CYS A 715 8.35 35.97 -2.03
CA CYS A 715 9.02 37.24 -1.74
C CYS A 715 8.27 38.44 -2.33
N ILE A 716 7.89 38.38 -3.61
CA ILE A 716 7.10 39.44 -4.27
C ILE A 716 5.79 39.67 -3.51
N PHE A 717 5.06 38.60 -3.21
CA PHE A 717 3.80 38.70 -2.48
C PHE A 717 3.95 39.34 -1.10
N ILE A 718 4.93 38.92 -0.31
CA ILE A 718 5.20 39.49 1.02
C ILE A 718 5.59 40.97 0.87
N THR A 719 6.45 41.31 -0.08
CA THR A 719 6.86 42.70 -0.33
C THR A 719 5.68 43.59 -0.70
N GLU A 720 4.76 43.13 -1.54
CA GLU A 720 3.52 43.86 -1.86
C GLU A 720 2.64 44.09 -0.62
N MET A 721 2.53 43.09 0.27
CA MET A 721 1.77 43.24 1.52
C MET A 721 2.45 44.21 2.49
N VAL A 722 3.77 44.16 2.61
CA VAL A 722 4.53 45.12 3.42
C VAL A 722 4.43 46.53 2.83
N PHE A 723 4.51 46.67 1.51
CA PHE A 723 4.36 47.95 0.81
C PHE A 723 3.03 48.64 1.16
N LYS A 724 1.92 47.90 1.20
CA LYS A 724 0.59 48.42 1.61
C LYS A 724 0.54 48.94 3.05
N THR A 725 1.47 48.50 3.90
CA THR A 725 1.50 48.81 5.35
C THR A 725 2.81 49.47 5.79
N ARG A 726 3.59 49.98 4.82
CA ARG A 726 5.00 50.38 4.97
C ARG A 726 5.26 51.46 6.02
N GLU A 727 4.30 52.36 6.24
CA GLU A 727 4.37 53.41 7.28
C GLU A 727 4.68 52.85 8.68
N ARG A 728 4.22 51.62 8.97
CA ARG A 728 4.37 50.97 10.28
C ARG A 728 5.82 50.56 10.54
N PHE A 729 6.57 50.25 9.49
CA PHE A 729 7.89 49.62 9.61
C PHE A 729 9.04 50.63 9.53
N ILE A 730 8.79 51.89 9.17
CA ILE A 730 9.85 52.88 8.91
C ILE A 730 10.77 53.10 10.13
N LYS A 731 10.19 53.23 11.33
CA LYS A 731 10.95 53.45 12.57
C LYS A 731 11.85 52.26 12.91
N ILE A 732 11.34 51.05 12.70
CA ILE A 732 12.08 49.81 12.96
C ILE A 732 13.17 49.62 11.92
N MET A 733 12.90 49.91 10.64
CA MET A 733 13.88 49.84 9.57
C MET A 733 15.06 50.78 9.81
N LYS A 734 14.82 52.00 10.30
CA LYS A 734 15.90 52.89 10.77
C LYS A 734 16.74 52.26 11.88
N THR A 735 16.07 51.63 12.85
CA THR A 735 16.73 50.93 13.95
C THR A 735 17.60 49.78 13.45
N ILE A 736 17.11 48.98 12.49
CA ILE A 736 17.90 47.91 11.85
C ILE A 736 19.11 48.49 11.14
N PHE A 737 18.92 49.55 10.36
CA PHE A 737 19.98 50.24 9.62
C PHE A 737 21.03 50.92 10.50
N SER A 738 20.69 51.28 11.73
CA SER A 738 21.65 51.79 12.72
C SER A 738 22.58 50.72 13.31
N GLN A 739 22.28 49.43 13.10
CA GLN A 739 23.12 48.32 13.58
C GLN A 739 24.37 48.13 12.72
N ASN A 740 25.40 47.50 13.29
CA ASN A 740 26.62 47.15 12.57
C ASN A 740 26.33 46.04 11.54
N PHE A 741 26.65 46.31 10.27
CA PHE A 741 26.39 45.44 9.12
C PHE A 741 26.89 44.00 9.35
N ARG A 742 28.12 43.82 9.84
CA ARG A 742 28.71 42.48 10.06
C ARG A 742 28.01 41.68 11.15
N SER A 743 27.44 42.35 12.15
CA SER A 743 26.69 41.68 13.24
C SER A 743 25.24 41.36 12.88
N TYR A 744 24.70 41.99 11.82
CA TYR A 744 23.28 41.90 11.44
C TYR A 744 23.06 41.51 9.97
N GLU A 745 24.11 41.07 9.27
CA GLU A 745 24.14 40.84 7.81
C GLU A 745 22.91 40.08 7.28
N ARG A 746 22.50 39.03 8.02
CA ARG A 746 21.36 38.18 7.69
C ARG A 746 20.02 38.90 7.58
N VAL A 747 19.79 39.92 8.42
CA VAL A 747 18.57 40.73 8.39
C VAL A 747 18.79 41.98 7.56
N MET A 748 20.02 42.49 7.53
CA MET A 748 20.43 43.70 6.84
C MET A 748 20.29 43.59 5.32
N LEU A 749 20.76 42.50 4.71
CA LEU A 749 20.67 42.32 3.25
C LEU A 749 19.20 42.25 2.78
N PRO A 750 18.32 41.39 3.36
CA PRO A 750 16.90 41.40 3.00
C PRO A 750 16.21 42.73 3.33
N ALA A 751 16.66 43.44 4.37
CA ALA A 751 16.15 44.78 4.70
C ALA A 751 16.45 45.80 3.60
N ILE A 752 17.67 45.78 3.06
CA ILE A 752 18.07 46.61 1.93
C ILE A 752 17.24 46.27 0.70
N GLU A 753 17.13 44.98 0.36
CA GLU A 753 16.35 44.51 -0.79
C GLU A 753 14.88 44.93 -0.69
N LEU A 754 14.26 44.71 0.47
CA LEU A 754 12.88 45.12 0.73
C LEU A 754 12.71 46.64 0.60
N VAL A 755 13.63 47.44 1.15
CA VAL A 755 13.54 48.92 1.05
C VAL A 755 13.70 49.39 -0.38
N CYS A 756 14.69 48.88 -1.12
CA CYS A 756 14.88 49.21 -2.53
C CYS A 756 13.62 48.90 -3.34
N GLU A 757 13.00 47.75 -3.08
CA GLU A 757 11.78 47.34 -3.78
C GLU A 757 10.55 48.16 -3.38
N ILE A 758 10.40 48.49 -2.10
CA ILE A 758 9.36 49.42 -1.63
C ILE A 758 9.52 50.78 -2.31
N ILE A 759 10.74 51.33 -2.39
CA ILE A 759 10.98 52.62 -3.05
C ILE A 759 10.67 52.52 -4.56
N ARG A 760 11.01 51.40 -5.21
CA ARG A 760 10.65 51.15 -6.61
C ARG A 760 9.13 51.20 -6.80
N LEU A 761 8.38 50.52 -5.94
CA LEU A 761 6.91 50.54 -5.96
C LEU A 761 6.33 51.93 -5.65
N GLU A 762 6.92 52.70 -4.72
CA GLU A 762 6.53 54.09 -4.46
C GLU A 762 6.70 54.98 -5.71
N ILE A 763 7.78 54.78 -6.48
CA ILE A 763 8.04 55.50 -7.73
C ILE A 763 7.03 55.10 -8.82
N GLU A 764 6.73 53.80 -8.94
CA GLU A 764 5.86 53.27 -10.00
C GLU A 764 4.38 53.56 -9.79
N GLU A 765 3.89 53.46 -8.54
CA GLU A 765 2.48 53.69 -8.23
C GLU A 765 2.13 55.18 -8.03
N GLY A 766 3.12 56.08 -7.98
CA GLY A 766 2.90 57.52 -7.81
C GLY A 766 2.30 57.94 -6.46
N ASN A 767 2.30 57.03 -5.47
CA ASN A 767 1.68 57.20 -4.16
C ASN A 767 2.65 57.79 -3.12
N LEU A 768 2.12 58.31 -2.00
CA LEU A 768 2.85 58.83 -0.82
C LEU A 768 4.24 58.19 -0.62
N PHE A 769 5.29 58.99 -0.82
CA PHE A 769 6.69 58.60 -0.64
C PHE A 769 7.00 58.54 0.86
N ILE A 770 7.13 57.34 1.41
CA ILE A 770 7.42 57.11 2.84
C ILE A 770 8.90 56.75 3.01
N PHE A 771 9.39 55.77 2.25
CA PHE A 771 10.80 55.37 2.28
C PHE A 771 11.64 56.26 1.37
N GLY A 772 11.15 56.55 0.16
CA GLY A 772 11.84 57.37 -0.83
C GLY A 772 11.98 58.85 -0.45
N SER A 773 11.29 59.32 0.60
CA SER A 773 11.42 60.68 1.16
C SER A 773 12.34 60.75 2.38
N ASN A 774 12.75 59.61 2.96
CA ASN A 774 13.43 59.57 4.24
C ASN A 774 14.96 59.70 4.12
N SER A 775 15.51 60.85 4.52
CA SER A 775 16.95 61.16 4.38
C SER A 775 17.88 60.19 5.10
N GLU A 776 17.47 59.65 6.24
CA GLU A 776 18.27 58.72 7.04
C GLU A 776 18.41 57.35 6.36
N ILE A 777 17.30 56.83 5.82
CA ILE A 777 17.28 55.59 5.05
C ILE A 777 18.11 55.73 3.77
N LEU A 778 17.91 56.82 3.02
CA LEU A 778 18.66 57.07 1.78
C LEU A 778 20.16 57.27 2.05
N GLY A 779 20.50 57.99 3.13
CA GLY A 779 21.87 58.15 3.58
C GLY A 779 22.53 56.82 3.90
N ARG A 780 21.82 55.91 4.59
CA ARG A 780 22.36 54.58 4.89
C ARG A 780 22.54 53.71 3.66
N LEU A 781 21.59 53.71 2.73
CA LEU A 781 21.73 53.00 1.45
C LEU A 781 22.96 53.46 0.67
N SER A 782 23.23 54.77 0.67
CA SER A 782 24.42 55.36 0.04
C SER A 782 25.72 54.93 0.74
N LEU A 783 25.73 54.83 2.08
CA LEU A 783 26.88 54.32 2.84
C LEU A 783 27.13 52.83 2.58
N VAL A 784 26.07 52.02 2.52
CA VAL A 784 26.16 50.58 2.24
C VAL A 784 26.76 50.31 0.85
N LEU A 785 26.46 51.16 -0.15
CA LEU A 785 27.09 51.07 -1.48
C LEU A 785 28.61 51.26 -1.45
N GLN A 786 29.16 51.88 -0.42
CA GLN A 786 30.60 52.09 -0.24
C GLN A 786 31.26 50.94 0.53
N GLU A 787 30.48 50.01 1.09
CA GLU A 787 30.97 48.83 1.80
C GLU A 787 31.30 47.70 0.81
N GLY A 788 32.56 47.24 0.79
CA GLY A 788 33.03 46.20 -0.15
C GLY A 788 32.46 44.79 0.06
N SER A 789 31.61 44.59 1.08
CA SER A 789 30.99 43.29 1.42
C SER A 789 29.59 43.08 0.84
N VAL A 790 29.05 44.04 0.07
CA VAL A 790 27.68 43.95 -0.47
C VAL A 790 27.66 43.17 -1.80
N PRO A 791 26.73 42.20 -1.99
CA PRO A 791 26.59 41.48 -3.25
C PRO A 791 26.30 42.40 -4.45
N SER A 792 26.86 42.10 -5.61
CA SER A 792 26.75 42.93 -6.83
C SER A 792 25.31 43.24 -7.23
N ASN A 793 24.40 42.28 -7.09
CA ASN A 793 22.98 42.45 -7.41
C ASN A 793 22.29 43.45 -6.47
N THR A 794 22.59 43.37 -5.17
CA THR A 794 22.08 44.32 -4.17
C THR A 794 22.66 45.72 -4.44
N SER A 795 23.94 45.84 -4.78
CA SER A 795 24.55 47.11 -5.17
C SER A 795 23.88 47.73 -6.41
N LEU A 796 23.53 46.92 -7.42
CA LEU A 796 22.80 47.40 -8.60
C LEU A 796 21.40 47.92 -8.24
N SER A 797 20.66 47.19 -7.39
CA SER A 797 19.35 47.62 -6.90
C SER A 797 19.40 48.97 -6.17
N ILE A 798 20.40 49.16 -5.30
CA ILE A 798 20.57 50.44 -4.58
C ILE A 798 20.91 51.57 -5.56
N LYS A 799 21.86 51.36 -6.49
CA LYS A 799 22.22 52.39 -7.50
C LYS A 799 21.02 52.82 -8.33
N HIS A 800 20.26 51.85 -8.84
CA HIS A 800 19.08 52.10 -9.65
C HIS A 800 18.03 52.94 -8.90
N VAL A 801 17.79 52.66 -7.61
CA VAL A 801 16.88 53.44 -6.77
C VAL A 801 17.40 54.87 -6.55
N LEU A 802 18.67 55.02 -6.19
CA LEU A 802 19.27 56.34 -5.92
C LEU A 802 19.37 57.22 -7.19
N GLU A 803 19.53 56.62 -8.38
CA GLU A 803 19.58 57.33 -9.67
C GLU A 803 18.19 57.77 -10.16
N LYS A 804 17.13 56.99 -9.89
CA LYS A 804 15.75 57.29 -10.32
C LYS A 804 15.00 58.25 -9.40
N LEU A 805 15.37 58.34 -8.12
CA LEU A 805 14.72 59.22 -7.14
C LEU A 805 14.77 60.73 -7.52
N PRO A 806 15.93 61.29 -7.98
CA PRO A 806 16.02 62.71 -8.35
C PRO A 806 15.15 63.09 -9.56
N SER A 807 15.10 62.25 -10.60
CA SER A 807 14.36 62.51 -11.85
C SER A 807 12.83 62.47 -11.67
N PHE A 808 12.33 61.73 -10.69
CA PHE A 808 10.91 61.71 -10.32
C PHE A 808 10.53 62.86 -9.38
N ARG A 809 11.39 63.25 -8.43
CA ARG A 809 11.15 64.43 -7.57
C ARG A 809 11.06 65.74 -8.38
N SER A 810 11.77 65.84 -9.50
CA SER A 810 11.62 66.98 -10.44
C SER A 810 10.29 66.98 -11.20
N ARG A 811 9.71 65.81 -11.52
CA ARG A 811 8.43 65.67 -12.23
C ARG A 811 7.20 65.99 -11.35
N ASN A 812 7.25 65.66 -10.06
CA ASN A 812 6.14 66.01 -9.15
C ASN A 812 6.14 67.49 -8.75
N LYS A 813 7.31 68.14 -8.69
CA LYS A 813 7.39 69.60 -8.48
C LYS A 813 6.89 70.43 -9.67
N SER A 814 6.87 69.88 -10.88
CA SER A 814 6.24 70.54 -12.03
C SER A 814 4.71 70.38 -12.05
N ASN A 815 4.16 69.28 -11.52
CA ASN A 815 2.70 69.08 -11.47
C ASN A 815 2.01 69.87 -10.33
N GLU A 816 2.72 70.25 -9.27
CA GLU A 816 2.20 71.17 -8.23
C GLU A 816 2.23 72.66 -8.63
N LYS A 817 2.85 73.01 -9.78
CA LYS A 817 2.87 74.39 -10.29
C LYS A 817 1.78 74.70 -11.32
N ASP A 818 1.11 73.68 -11.85
CA ASP A 818 0.02 73.81 -12.84
C ASP A 818 -1.34 73.27 -12.29
N GLY A 819 -1.52 73.29 -10.97
CA GLY A 819 -2.78 72.94 -10.27
C GLY A 819 -3.38 74.12 -9.52
#